data_AF-A0A7X9G924-F1
#
_entry.id   AF-A0A7X9G924-F1
#
_cell.length_a   1.000
_cell.length_b   1.000
_cell.length_c   1.000
_cell.angle_alpha   90.00
_cell.angle_beta   90.00
_cell.angle_gamma   90.00
#
_symmetry.space_group_name_H-M   'P 1'
#
loop_
_entity.id
_entity.type
_entity.pdbx_description
1 polymer ?
#
loop_
_entity_poly.entity_id
_entity_poly.type
_entity_poly.pdbx_seq_one_letter_code
_entity_poly.pdbx_strand_id
1 'polypeptide(L)'
;MSSIIASEQSLPFTYSIRIRAFTEKSEKINNPVRWLPLETVIPDGTYVQAGDVVATFSSEETANDLIALKLRQAVIDANVDRRLAEIDSNTVDLTDQMGTLQDKLSALEARLERLRSEPNPDDVRIAEGRLRVANLNLEASRKDFAKAEDRFRRAMISRAELDNYEKDLREKEVRARFATQELDVTKNPPTLPNDIKRAEIDIENTKLEIDKLAFEMSEQEEISVIQKDAARIHQRRNQKEIADKEKDLQHTSVKAPIAGFISHNRVANSELIPGLKMWDNFAFMEIPEIATIGFRGVLHESVRKHFKEGDEVRIRVNGRYGDVISGRLKSISTLSHDLAEKEESGGGDVKSIGVKVFDVTITTTAPLPWLRPGMRGEAELLASEPITGPTLPLQYVMQQDGKSFVAENGLYREVSGTVVGSFFVLDDPSWLNREVTARGTFPVRKDDEGKEEKRLSASGELLPVRSTDILVPDIGRWPWPKITWLIPEESMVKAGDVVAKLDPEEREKRISNISANYTEVESRCNELEKKIEITRRNGEFRQSNAGNNLATVRISSEETLNFVPPLPVFRNEMTLELAKIQLAATQRRLDRELGKKNPTMSPAELARLKRTLRRHTLKVEQAELNLSKSREGSTRIAKSRAKLNLEDAEAGLESTAKSVHFDNLSIRREYDRNKQHLQQIDRRLQREIVRRDNHVITAPADGLICYNKVYNGNNMAKVALGNTVGPRFNILSIPDVSEMEIKVEVPEKYYGDILPGLEVEVRIPSLGEARLAGTVSKVDLLFSNRGKKDSQLGLYSSHEPLGEVTFAVRITVKTGHDRLKPGLISEVFFPFQKR
;
A
#
# COMPACT_ATOMS: atom_id res chain seq x y z
N MET A 1 22.19 40.59 81.60
CA MET A 1 21.73 39.95 80.35
C MET A 1 22.89 39.09 79.89
N SER A 2 22.69 37.80 79.63
CA SER A 2 23.74 36.99 79.01
C SER A 2 23.97 37.51 77.60
N SER A 3 25.16 38.05 77.32
CA SER A 3 25.63 38.38 75.98
C SER A 3 26.60 37.31 75.49
N ILE A 4 26.64 37.10 74.18
CA ILE A 4 27.55 36.17 73.52
C ILE A 4 28.17 36.85 72.31
N ILE A 5 29.41 36.50 72.00
CA ILE A 5 30.10 36.99 70.81
C ILE A 5 29.89 35.98 69.69
N ALA A 6 29.42 36.44 68.52
CA ALA A 6 29.33 35.61 67.33
C ALA A 6 30.73 35.16 66.92
N SER A 7 30.95 33.85 66.92
CA SER A 7 32.25 33.24 66.61
C SER A 7 32.15 32.46 65.31
N GLU A 8 33.26 32.35 64.58
CA GLU A 8 33.29 31.54 63.37
C GLU A 8 33.21 30.07 63.78
N GLN A 9 32.18 29.39 63.31
CA GLN A 9 32.09 27.94 63.47
C GLN A 9 31.80 27.32 62.11
N SER A 10 32.47 26.21 61.86
CA SER A 10 32.24 25.34 60.72
C SER A 10 31.36 24.19 61.19
N LEU A 11 30.06 24.26 60.89
CA LEU A 11 29.08 23.29 61.36
C LEU A 11 28.68 22.31 60.23
N PRO A 12 28.60 21.00 60.52
CA PRO A 12 28.10 20.03 59.55
C PRO A 12 26.62 20.27 59.30
N PHE A 13 26.23 20.40 58.03
CA PHE A 13 24.83 20.60 57.65
C PHE A 13 24.18 19.27 57.25
N THR A 14 23.07 18.95 57.90
CA THR A 14 22.25 17.79 57.55
C THR A 14 20.84 18.21 57.15
N TYR A 15 20.25 17.50 56.20
CA TYR A 15 18.87 17.75 55.74
C TYR A 15 18.14 16.44 55.48
N SER A 16 16.97 16.27 56.10
CA SER A 16 16.14 15.09 55.93
C SER A 16 15.18 15.24 54.75
N ILE A 17 15.16 14.24 53.86
CA ILE A 17 14.19 14.12 52.78
C ILE A 17 13.43 12.81 52.86
N ARG A 18 12.17 12.83 52.40
CA ARG A 18 11.40 11.61 52.18
C ARG A 18 11.91 10.92 50.92
N ILE A 19 12.08 9.61 51.01
CA ILE A 19 12.61 8.79 49.92
C ILE A 19 11.75 7.57 49.66
N ARG A 20 11.83 7.07 48.42
CA ARG A 20 11.22 5.82 47.99
C ARG A 20 12.28 4.97 47.28
N ALA A 21 12.40 3.72 47.69
CA ALA A 21 13.27 2.75 47.06
C ALA A 21 12.79 2.47 45.62
N PHE A 22 13.72 2.44 44.68
CA PHE A 22 13.48 2.06 43.29
C PHE A 22 14.72 1.37 42.73
N THR A 23 14.59 0.62 41.65
CA THR A 23 15.75 0.06 40.94
C THR A 23 16.10 0.93 39.75
N GLU A 24 17.39 1.19 39.56
CA GLU A 24 17.86 1.93 38.38
C GLU A 24 17.79 1.10 37.11
N LYS A 25 18.02 -0.21 37.24
CA LYS A 25 17.89 -1.18 36.15
C LYS A 25 16.78 -2.18 36.48
N SER A 26 15.93 -2.44 35.50
CA SER A 26 15.00 -3.56 35.51
C SER A 26 15.06 -4.28 34.18
N GLU A 27 15.10 -5.61 34.24
CA GLU A 27 15.04 -6.44 33.05
C GLU A 27 13.57 -6.68 32.72
N LYS A 28 13.10 -6.10 31.61
CA LYS A 28 11.70 -6.23 31.20
C LYS A 28 11.45 -7.58 30.55
N ILE A 29 10.37 -8.23 30.96
CA ILE A 29 9.87 -9.46 30.36
C ILE A 29 8.71 -9.08 29.45
N ASN A 30 8.96 -9.21 28.15
CA ASN A 30 8.00 -8.88 27.11
C ASN A 30 7.19 -10.12 26.73
N ASN A 31 5.94 -9.91 26.37
CA ASN A 31 5.08 -10.93 25.79
C ASN A 31 5.62 -11.30 24.40
N PRO A 32 6.05 -12.56 24.15
CA PRO A 32 6.63 -12.94 22.87
C PRO A 32 5.57 -13.37 21.83
N VAL A 33 4.29 -13.48 22.22
CA VAL A 33 3.20 -13.97 21.35
C VAL A 33 2.06 -12.95 21.25
N ARG A 34 1.42 -12.86 20.08
CA ARG A 34 0.39 -11.84 19.85
C ARG A 34 -1.00 -12.35 20.22
N TRP A 35 -1.63 -11.70 21.21
CA TRP A 35 -3.07 -11.84 21.50
C TRP A 35 -3.52 -13.25 21.95
N LEU A 36 -2.59 -14.10 22.38
CA LEU A 36 -2.92 -15.37 23.04
C LEU A 36 -3.36 -15.09 24.49
N PRO A 37 -4.35 -15.85 25.02
CA PRO A 37 -4.74 -15.71 26.42
C PRO A 37 -3.67 -16.31 27.33
N LEU A 38 -3.35 -15.59 28.40
CA LEU A 38 -2.47 -16.05 29.46
C LEU A 38 -3.08 -17.28 30.15
N GLU A 39 -2.35 -18.39 30.24
CA GLU A 39 -2.83 -19.63 30.86
C GLU A 39 -2.36 -19.73 32.32
N THR A 40 -1.06 -19.57 32.53
CA THR A 40 -0.47 -19.53 33.87
C THR A 40 0.47 -18.35 34.01
N VAL A 41 0.56 -17.82 35.23
CA VAL A 41 1.49 -16.75 35.60
C VAL A 41 1.96 -16.99 37.03
N ILE A 42 3.25 -16.80 37.27
CA ILE A 42 3.81 -16.87 38.62
C ILE A 42 3.25 -15.70 39.47
N PRO A 43 2.99 -15.86 40.77
CA PRO A 43 2.55 -14.77 41.63
C PRO A 43 3.56 -13.61 41.75
N ASP A 44 3.05 -12.38 41.91
CA ASP A 44 3.87 -11.19 42.10
C ASP A 44 4.78 -11.32 43.33
N GLY A 45 6.04 -10.89 43.21
CA GLY A 45 7.03 -10.98 44.27
C GLY A 45 7.68 -12.37 44.48
N THR A 46 7.45 -13.33 43.58
CA THR A 46 8.12 -14.65 43.62
C THR A 46 9.56 -14.55 43.12
N TYR A 47 10.49 -15.27 43.76
CA TYR A 47 11.88 -15.37 43.32
C TYR A 47 12.03 -16.48 42.27
N VAL A 48 12.68 -16.17 41.15
CA VAL A 48 12.92 -17.11 40.06
C VAL A 48 14.40 -17.16 39.68
N GLN A 49 14.86 -18.29 39.17
CA GLN A 49 16.17 -18.45 38.57
C GLN A 49 16.11 -18.13 37.07
N ALA A 50 17.28 -17.81 36.48
CA ALA A 50 17.38 -17.63 35.04
C ALA A 50 16.94 -18.92 34.33
N GLY A 51 15.99 -18.80 33.39
CA GLY A 51 15.43 -19.92 32.64
C GLY A 51 14.12 -20.51 33.20
N ASP A 52 13.71 -20.14 34.41
CA ASP A 52 12.42 -20.58 34.99
C ASP A 52 11.25 -20.05 34.16
N VAL A 53 10.20 -20.86 34.00
CA VAL A 53 8.99 -20.47 33.26
C VAL A 53 8.14 -19.56 34.13
N VAL A 54 8.00 -18.31 33.71
CA VAL A 54 7.31 -17.26 34.48
C VAL A 54 5.86 -17.05 34.06
N ALA A 55 5.56 -17.37 32.81
CA ALA A 55 4.21 -17.34 32.26
C ALA A 55 4.09 -18.32 31.10
N THR A 56 2.89 -18.90 30.95
CA THR A 56 2.53 -19.70 29.77
C THR A 56 1.27 -19.12 29.14
N PHE A 57 1.19 -19.20 27.82
CA PHE A 57 0.03 -18.81 27.02
C PHE A 57 -0.66 -20.04 26.46
N SER A 58 -1.99 -20.01 26.42
CA SER A 58 -2.77 -21.12 25.88
C SER A 58 -2.49 -21.31 24.39
N SER A 59 -2.04 -22.49 24.02
CA SER A 59 -1.71 -22.85 22.63
C SER A 59 -2.86 -23.50 21.87
N GLU A 60 -3.96 -23.86 22.54
CA GLU A 60 -5.01 -24.74 21.98
C GLU A 60 -5.70 -24.11 20.76
N GLU A 61 -6.20 -22.87 20.88
CA GLU A 61 -6.84 -22.13 19.78
C GLU A 61 -5.86 -21.94 18.60
N THR A 62 -4.61 -21.57 18.90
CA THR A 62 -3.57 -21.32 17.89
C THR A 62 -3.13 -22.60 17.18
N ALA A 63 -3.08 -23.73 17.88
CA ALA A 63 -2.76 -25.03 17.31
C ALA A 63 -3.89 -25.50 16.37
N ASN A 64 -5.14 -25.30 16.76
CA ASN A 64 -6.30 -25.59 15.91
C ASN A 64 -6.32 -24.71 14.65
N ASP A 65 -6.04 -23.41 14.79
CA ASP A 65 -5.86 -22.48 13.67
C ASP A 65 -4.75 -22.95 12.71
N LEU A 66 -3.60 -23.39 13.25
CA LEU A 66 -2.49 -23.88 12.45
C LEU A 66 -2.88 -25.14 11.66
N ILE A 67 -3.61 -26.07 12.27
CA ILE A 67 -4.14 -27.26 11.58
C ILE A 67 -5.07 -26.83 10.44
N ALA A 68 -5.99 -25.88 10.69
CA ALA A 68 -6.89 -25.35 9.67
C ALA A 68 -6.13 -24.66 8.53
N LEU A 69 -5.08 -23.89 8.83
CA LEU A 69 -4.24 -23.23 7.82
C LEU A 69 -3.43 -24.24 7.00
N LYS A 70 -2.92 -25.31 7.60
CA LYS A 70 -2.24 -26.41 6.90
C LYS A 70 -3.18 -27.20 5.99
N LEU A 71 -4.40 -27.49 6.45
CA LEU A 71 -5.44 -28.09 5.59
C LEU A 71 -5.79 -27.16 4.43
N ARG A 72 -5.95 -25.87 4.69
CA ARG A 72 -6.17 -24.85 3.66
C ARG A 72 -5.00 -24.79 2.68
N GLN A 73 -3.76 -24.92 3.16
CA GLN A 73 -2.57 -24.96 2.32
C GLN A 73 -2.62 -26.13 1.34
N ALA A 74 -2.94 -27.34 1.82
CA ALA A 74 -3.09 -28.51 0.96
C ALA A 74 -4.16 -28.31 -0.13
N VAL A 75 -5.28 -27.65 0.20
CA VAL A 75 -6.31 -27.29 -0.79
C VAL A 75 -5.81 -26.24 -1.78
N ILE A 76 -5.06 -25.24 -1.33
CA ILE A 76 -4.44 -24.23 -2.20
C ILE A 76 -3.44 -24.90 -3.15
N ASP A 77 -2.56 -25.76 -2.64
CA ASP A 77 -1.57 -26.49 -3.43
C ASP A 77 -2.23 -27.36 -4.49
N ALA A 78 -3.26 -28.15 -4.12
CA ALA A 78 -4.02 -28.95 -5.09
C ALA A 78 -4.73 -28.09 -6.15
N ASN A 79 -5.22 -26.90 -5.78
CA ASN A 79 -5.81 -25.98 -6.74
C ASN A 79 -4.77 -25.35 -7.67
N VAL A 80 -3.58 -25.03 -7.15
CA VAL A 80 -2.44 -24.56 -7.96
C VAL A 80 -2.04 -25.65 -8.94
N ASP A 81 -1.82 -26.88 -8.47
CA ASP A 81 -1.42 -28.01 -9.32
C ASP A 81 -2.45 -28.30 -10.42
N ARG A 82 -3.75 -28.31 -10.07
CA ARG A 82 -4.83 -28.43 -11.05
C ARG A 82 -4.77 -27.32 -12.10
N ARG A 83 -4.58 -26.07 -11.66
CA ARG A 83 -4.50 -24.92 -12.57
C ARG A 83 -3.25 -24.96 -13.46
N LEU A 84 -2.13 -25.44 -12.94
CA LEU A 84 -0.91 -25.67 -13.73
C LEU A 84 -1.14 -26.74 -14.80
N ALA A 85 -1.78 -27.85 -14.45
CA ALA A 85 -2.13 -28.90 -15.41
C ALA A 85 -3.11 -28.42 -16.49
N GLU A 86 -4.11 -27.61 -16.13
CA GLU A 86 -5.05 -26.98 -17.09
C GLU A 86 -4.30 -26.06 -18.07
N ILE A 87 -3.34 -25.27 -17.58
CA ILE A 87 -2.49 -24.41 -18.42
C ILE A 87 -1.68 -25.27 -19.40
N ASP A 88 -1.00 -26.30 -18.92
CA ASP A 88 -0.14 -27.14 -19.75
C ASP A 88 -0.99 -27.93 -20.78
N SER A 89 -2.18 -28.41 -20.42
CA SER A 89 -3.12 -29.05 -21.38
C SER A 89 -3.50 -28.11 -22.52
N ASN A 90 -3.82 -26.85 -22.22
CA ASN A 90 -4.17 -25.87 -23.26
C ASN A 90 -3.02 -25.64 -24.25
N THR A 91 -1.76 -25.70 -23.80
CA THR A 91 -0.62 -25.54 -24.71
C THR A 91 -0.48 -26.70 -25.69
N VAL A 92 -0.79 -27.93 -25.24
CA VAL A 92 -0.82 -29.12 -26.11
C VAL A 92 -1.94 -28.99 -27.14
N ASP A 93 -3.14 -28.61 -26.71
CA ASP A 93 -4.30 -28.44 -27.60
C ASP A 93 -4.04 -27.42 -28.72
N LEU A 94 -3.39 -26.29 -28.40
CA LEU A 94 -3.02 -25.28 -29.40
C LEU A 94 -1.96 -25.81 -30.37
N THR A 95 -1.03 -26.63 -29.90
CA THR A 95 0.01 -27.24 -30.74
C THR A 95 -0.59 -28.25 -31.71
N ASP A 96 -1.53 -29.07 -31.26
CA ASP A 96 -2.26 -30.01 -32.11
C ASP A 96 -3.10 -29.28 -33.17
N GLN A 97 -3.80 -28.20 -32.78
CA GLN A 97 -4.52 -27.34 -33.72
C GLN A 97 -3.59 -26.76 -34.78
N MET A 98 -2.41 -26.27 -34.38
CA MET A 98 -1.40 -25.76 -35.31
C MET A 98 -0.98 -26.85 -36.32
N GLY A 99 -0.74 -28.07 -35.86
CA GLY A 99 -0.44 -29.22 -36.73
C GLY A 99 -1.54 -29.48 -37.75
N THR A 100 -2.80 -29.51 -37.32
CA THR A 100 -3.94 -29.74 -38.24
C THR A 100 -4.09 -28.64 -39.30
N LEU A 101 -3.80 -27.39 -38.96
CA LEU A 101 -3.83 -26.26 -39.90
C LEU A 101 -2.67 -26.33 -40.90
N GLN A 102 -1.48 -26.73 -40.47
CA GLN A 102 -0.32 -26.93 -41.34
C GLN A 102 -0.57 -28.07 -42.34
N ASP A 103 -1.17 -29.18 -41.89
CA ASP A 103 -1.57 -30.28 -42.77
C ASP A 103 -2.61 -29.82 -43.78
N LYS A 104 -3.63 -29.07 -43.35
CA LYS A 104 -4.64 -28.48 -44.22
C LYS A 104 -4.02 -27.53 -45.26
N LEU A 105 -3.07 -26.68 -44.84
CA LEU A 105 -2.35 -25.79 -45.74
C LEU A 105 -1.58 -26.60 -46.80
N SER A 106 -0.87 -27.64 -46.40
CA SER A 106 -0.12 -28.50 -47.34
C SER A 106 -1.03 -29.16 -48.38
N ALA A 107 -2.22 -29.62 -47.96
CA ALA A 107 -3.21 -30.20 -48.85
C ALA A 107 -3.79 -29.17 -49.85
N LEU A 108 -4.02 -27.93 -49.40
CA LEU A 108 -4.48 -26.84 -50.26
C LEU A 108 -3.40 -26.39 -51.24
N GLU A 109 -2.14 -26.31 -50.82
CA GLU A 109 -1.00 -25.98 -51.69
C GLU A 109 -0.79 -27.06 -52.76
N ALA A 110 -0.88 -28.35 -52.39
CA ALA A 110 -0.86 -29.45 -53.35
C ALA A 110 -2.04 -29.39 -54.34
N ARG A 111 -3.23 -28.98 -53.88
CA ARG A 111 -4.40 -28.75 -54.75
C ARG A 111 -4.16 -27.59 -55.72
N LEU A 112 -3.58 -26.48 -55.26
CA LEU A 112 -3.24 -25.33 -56.11
C LEU A 112 -2.21 -25.72 -57.17
N GLU A 113 -1.17 -26.48 -56.80
CA GLU A 113 -0.16 -26.96 -57.76
C GLU A 113 -0.78 -27.89 -58.80
N ARG A 114 -1.71 -28.77 -58.39
CA ARG A 114 -2.48 -29.60 -59.32
C ARG A 114 -3.30 -28.74 -60.28
N LEU A 115 -3.96 -27.68 -59.81
CA LEU A 115 -4.71 -26.77 -60.69
C LEU A 115 -3.80 -25.99 -61.64
N ARG A 116 -2.61 -25.58 -61.20
CA ARG A 116 -1.63 -24.86 -62.05
C ARG A 116 -1.01 -25.75 -63.13
N SER A 117 -1.00 -27.06 -62.94
CA SER A 117 -0.53 -28.04 -63.93
C SER A 117 -1.62 -28.47 -64.93
N GLU A 118 -2.85 -27.97 -64.81
CA GLU A 118 -3.87 -28.13 -65.85
C GLU A 118 -3.50 -27.34 -67.12
N PRO A 119 -3.84 -27.84 -68.33
CA PRO A 119 -4.64 -29.03 -68.58
C PRO A 119 -3.84 -30.34 -68.51
N ASN A 120 -4.44 -31.38 -67.92
CA ASN A 120 -3.85 -32.73 -67.89
C ASN A 120 -3.47 -33.21 -69.32
N PRO A 121 -2.18 -33.52 -69.58
CA PRO A 121 -1.71 -33.96 -70.89
C PRO A 121 -2.43 -35.20 -71.43
N ASP A 122 -2.89 -36.10 -70.54
CA ASP A 122 -3.58 -37.31 -70.93
C ASP A 122 -5.00 -37.02 -71.45
N ASP A 123 -5.72 -36.09 -70.80
CA ASP A 123 -7.05 -35.66 -71.22
C ASP A 123 -6.98 -34.91 -72.55
N VAL A 124 -5.96 -34.07 -72.73
CA VAL A 124 -5.68 -33.41 -74.02
C VAL A 124 -5.40 -34.46 -75.10
N ARG A 125 -4.58 -35.47 -74.82
CA ARG A 125 -4.26 -36.54 -75.78
C ARG A 125 -5.49 -37.36 -76.17
N ILE A 126 -6.38 -37.63 -75.22
CA ILE A 126 -7.66 -38.31 -75.47
C ILE A 126 -8.53 -37.45 -76.40
N ALA A 127 -8.64 -36.15 -76.14
CA ALA A 127 -9.40 -35.23 -76.99
C ALA A 127 -8.78 -35.10 -78.41
N GLU A 128 -7.45 -35.05 -78.52
CA GLU A 128 -6.75 -35.07 -79.82
C GLU A 128 -6.98 -36.37 -80.57
N GLY A 129 -7.01 -37.51 -79.87
CA GLY A 129 -7.38 -38.80 -80.43
C GLY A 129 -8.80 -38.82 -80.98
N ARG A 130 -9.77 -38.27 -80.24
CA ARG A 130 -11.17 -38.14 -80.70
C ARG A 130 -11.26 -37.27 -81.96
N LEU A 131 -10.58 -36.12 -81.97
CA LEU A 131 -10.52 -35.25 -83.15
C LEU A 131 -9.88 -35.96 -84.34
N ARG A 132 -8.78 -36.68 -84.14
CA ARG A 132 -8.10 -37.46 -85.19
C ARG A 132 -9.04 -38.49 -85.81
N VAL A 133 -9.73 -39.27 -84.99
CA VAL A 133 -10.71 -40.26 -85.46
C VAL A 133 -11.86 -39.58 -86.20
N ALA A 134 -12.38 -38.45 -85.71
CA ALA A 134 -13.43 -37.70 -86.38
C ALA A 134 -12.97 -37.16 -87.76
N ASN A 135 -11.75 -36.64 -87.85
CA ASN A 135 -11.17 -36.13 -89.09
C ASN A 135 -10.90 -37.26 -90.11
N LEU A 136 -10.40 -38.42 -89.68
CA LEU A 136 -10.21 -39.58 -90.57
C LEU A 136 -11.55 -40.06 -91.14
N ASN A 137 -12.59 -40.12 -90.32
CA ASN A 137 -13.93 -40.46 -90.77
C ASN A 137 -14.50 -39.42 -91.75
N LEU A 138 -14.24 -38.14 -91.50
CA LEU A 138 -14.62 -37.05 -92.39
C LEU A 138 -13.89 -37.15 -93.74
N GLU A 139 -12.58 -37.39 -93.73
CA GLU A 139 -11.80 -37.52 -94.97
C GLU A 139 -12.22 -38.74 -95.79
N ALA A 140 -12.48 -39.88 -95.14
CA ALA A 140 -13.01 -41.08 -95.79
C ALA A 140 -14.37 -40.78 -96.44
N SER A 141 -15.30 -40.17 -95.69
CA SER A 141 -16.63 -39.79 -96.20
C SER A 141 -16.55 -38.76 -97.34
N ARG A 142 -15.60 -37.81 -97.31
CA ARG A 142 -15.32 -36.87 -98.41
C ARG A 142 -14.90 -37.60 -99.68
N LYS A 143 -13.98 -38.55 -99.58
CA LYS A 143 -13.51 -39.36 -100.72
C LYS A 143 -14.64 -40.20 -101.29
N ASP A 144 -15.46 -40.81 -100.43
CA ASP A 144 -16.60 -41.63 -100.86
C ASP A 144 -17.68 -40.79 -101.52
N PHE A 145 -17.97 -39.59 -101.00
CA PHE A 145 -18.87 -38.65 -101.65
C PHE A 145 -18.35 -38.18 -103.01
N ALA A 146 -17.06 -37.85 -103.14
CA ALA A 146 -16.46 -37.46 -104.43
C ALA A 146 -16.56 -38.58 -105.48
N LYS A 147 -16.30 -39.84 -105.08
CA LYS A 147 -16.49 -41.02 -105.95
C LYS A 147 -17.97 -41.21 -106.32
N ALA A 148 -18.87 -41.05 -105.36
CA ALA A 148 -20.30 -41.13 -105.61
C ALA A 148 -20.78 -40.03 -106.57
N GLU A 149 -20.25 -38.82 -106.44
CA GLU A 149 -20.56 -37.69 -107.33
C GLU A 149 -20.13 -37.98 -108.77
N ASP A 150 -18.91 -38.50 -108.99
CA ASP A 150 -18.45 -38.93 -110.31
C ASP A 150 -19.32 -40.06 -110.89
N ARG A 151 -19.66 -41.08 -110.08
CA ARG A 151 -20.57 -42.16 -110.49
C ARG A 151 -21.97 -41.64 -110.85
N PHE A 152 -22.47 -40.65 -110.12
CA PHE A 152 -23.74 -40.00 -110.41
C PHE A 152 -23.70 -39.23 -111.74
N ARG A 153 -22.62 -38.49 -112.01
CA ARG A 153 -22.41 -37.81 -113.30
C ARG A 153 -22.36 -38.80 -114.47
N ARG A 154 -21.85 -40.01 -114.24
CA ARG A 154 -21.84 -41.12 -115.20
C ARG A 154 -23.14 -41.94 -115.23
N ALA A 155 -24.19 -41.50 -114.53
CA ALA A 155 -25.48 -42.17 -114.41
C ALA A 155 -25.44 -43.60 -113.84
N MET A 156 -24.40 -43.95 -113.07
CA MET A 156 -24.22 -45.29 -112.48
C MET A 156 -24.90 -45.47 -111.11
N ILE A 157 -25.23 -44.37 -110.44
CA ILE A 157 -25.96 -44.39 -109.16
C ILE A 157 -27.14 -43.43 -109.22
N SER A 158 -28.15 -43.69 -108.39
CA SER A 158 -29.33 -42.84 -108.28
C SER A 158 -29.06 -41.56 -107.48
N ARG A 159 -29.91 -40.54 -107.66
CA ARG A 159 -29.87 -39.34 -106.81
C ARG A 159 -30.10 -39.67 -105.32
N ALA A 160 -30.83 -40.75 -105.03
CA ALA A 160 -31.06 -41.23 -103.66
C ALA A 160 -29.79 -41.77 -103.01
N GLU A 161 -28.98 -42.50 -103.77
CA GLU A 161 -27.68 -42.98 -103.29
C GLU A 161 -26.70 -41.81 -103.09
N LEU A 162 -26.62 -40.85 -104.02
CA LEU A 162 -25.77 -39.67 -103.86
C LEU A 162 -26.14 -38.85 -102.60
N ASP A 163 -27.44 -38.61 -102.37
CA ASP A 163 -27.89 -37.87 -101.18
C ASP A 163 -27.57 -38.60 -99.86
N ASN A 164 -27.47 -39.94 -99.86
CA ASN A 164 -27.04 -40.70 -98.67
C ASN A 164 -25.55 -40.46 -98.38
N TYR A 165 -24.70 -40.44 -99.40
CA TYR A 165 -23.28 -40.07 -99.22
C TYR A 165 -23.13 -38.61 -98.79
N GLU A 166 -23.92 -37.68 -99.35
CA GLU A 166 -23.92 -36.28 -98.93
C GLU A 166 -24.34 -36.13 -97.46
N LYS A 167 -25.36 -36.88 -97.04
CA LYS A 167 -25.82 -36.90 -95.66
C LYS A 167 -24.72 -37.40 -94.72
N ASP A 168 -24.08 -38.53 -95.02
CA ASP A 168 -22.99 -39.07 -94.20
C ASP A 168 -21.84 -38.05 -94.08
N LEU A 169 -21.44 -37.43 -95.19
CA LEU A 169 -20.42 -36.38 -95.20
C LEU A 169 -20.77 -35.24 -94.23
N ARG A 170 -21.99 -34.70 -94.32
CA ARG A 170 -22.46 -33.63 -93.42
C ARG A 170 -22.49 -34.08 -91.96
N GLU A 171 -22.89 -35.31 -91.66
CA GLU A 171 -22.87 -35.85 -90.29
C GLU A 171 -21.43 -35.93 -89.74
N LYS A 172 -20.46 -36.37 -90.55
CA LYS A 172 -19.04 -36.40 -90.13
C LYS A 172 -18.46 -35.01 -89.93
N GLU A 173 -18.83 -34.03 -90.76
CA GLU A 173 -18.38 -32.64 -90.61
C GLU A 173 -18.82 -32.04 -89.28
N VAL A 174 -20.09 -32.22 -88.92
CA VAL A 174 -20.63 -31.73 -87.65
C VAL A 174 -19.92 -32.37 -86.45
N ARG A 175 -19.63 -33.68 -86.50
CA ARG A 175 -18.89 -34.38 -85.44
C ARG A 175 -17.43 -33.94 -85.33
N ALA A 176 -16.77 -33.67 -86.45
CA ALA A 176 -15.40 -33.15 -86.46
C ALA A 176 -15.32 -31.73 -85.87
N ARG A 177 -16.30 -30.86 -86.18
CA ARG A 177 -16.40 -29.53 -85.57
C ARG A 177 -16.59 -29.62 -84.05
N PHE A 178 -17.50 -30.47 -83.57
CA PHE A 178 -17.69 -30.68 -82.15
C PHE A 178 -16.41 -31.20 -81.46
N ALA A 179 -15.71 -32.16 -82.07
CA ALA A 179 -14.46 -32.68 -81.52
C ALA A 179 -13.35 -31.61 -81.47
N THR A 180 -13.37 -30.64 -82.39
CA THR A 180 -12.44 -29.49 -82.37
C THR A 180 -12.76 -28.57 -81.20
N GLN A 181 -14.03 -28.21 -81.03
CA GLN A 181 -14.50 -27.40 -79.90
C GLN A 181 -14.27 -28.09 -78.55
N GLU A 182 -14.45 -29.41 -78.48
CA GLU A 182 -14.18 -30.22 -77.29
C GLU A 182 -12.68 -30.14 -76.93
N LEU A 183 -11.78 -30.28 -77.92
CA LEU A 183 -10.35 -30.13 -77.71
C LEU A 183 -9.97 -28.73 -77.21
N ASP A 184 -10.54 -27.68 -77.79
CA ASP A 184 -10.25 -26.29 -77.40
C ASP A 184 -10.64 -26.02 -75.95
N VAL A 185 -11.80 -26.54 -75.50
CA VAL A 185 -12.24 -26.42 -74.09
C VAL A 185 -11.36 -27.25 -73.15
N THR A 186 -10.93 -28.45 -73.57
CA THR A 186 -10.01 -29.27 -72.77
C THR A 186 -8.63 -28.62 -72.65
N LYS A 187 -8.13 -27.95 -73.71
CA LYS A 187 -6.86 -27.21 -73.69
C LYS A 187 -6.94 -25.94 -72.86
N ASN A 188 -8.07 -25.25 -72.88
CA ASN A 188 -8.27 -24.00 -72.15
C ASN A 188 -9.56 -24.06 -71.33
N PRO A 189 -9.55 -24.74 -70.16
CA PRO A 189 -10.73 -24.81 -69.32
C PRO A 189 -11.12 -23.42 -68.81
N PRO A 190 -12.33 -22.91 -69.12
CA PRO A 190 -12.68 -21.51 -68.87
C PRO A 190 -12.88 -21.15 -67.38
N THR A 191 -13.12 -22.12 -66.51
CA THR A 191 -13.26 -21.89 -65.05
C THR A 191 -11.92 -21.92 -64.31
N LEU A 192 -10.86 -22.42 -64.94
CA LEU A 192 -9.56 -22.65 -64.29
C LEU A 192 -8.99 -21.40 -63.59
N PRO A 193 -9.03 -20.18 -64.19
CA PRO A 193 -8.54 -18.98 -63.50
C PRO A 193 -9.30 -18.66 -62.22
N ASN A 194 -10.61 -18.92 -62.19
CA ASN A 194 -11.44 -18.70 -61.00
C ASN A 194 -11.22 -19.79 -59.95
N ASP A 195 -11.03 -21.04 -60.38
CA ASP A 195 -10.71 -22.16 -59.50
C ASP A 195 -9.34 -21.97 -58.81
N ILE A 196 -8.34 -21.45 -59.54
CA ILE A 196 -7.04 -21.05 -59.00
C ILE A 196 -7.21 -19.94 -57.97
N LYS A 197 -7.94 -18.86 -58.30
CA LYS A 197 -8.19 -17.75 -57.36
C LYS A 197 -8.87 -18.19 -56.08
N ARG A 198 -9.87 -19.07 -56.15
CA ARG A 198 -10.53 -19.62 -54.94
C ARG A 198 -9.55 -20.42 -54.08
N ALA A 199 -8.73 -21.26 -54.71
CA ALA A 199 -7.71 -22.02 -53.99
C ALA A 199 -6.65 -21.10 -53.34
N GLU A 200 -6.27 -20.00 -54.01
CA GLU A 200 -5.38 -18.98 -53.44
C GLU A 200 -6.01 -18.27 -52.23
N ILE A 201 -7.30 -17.92 -52.29
CA ILE A 201 -8.05 -17.34 -51.16
C ILE A 201 -8.15 -18.35 -50.00
N ASP A 202 -8.42 -19.63 -50.27
CA ASP A 202 -8.48 -20.68 -49.24
C ASP A 202 -7.12 -20.84 -48.53
N ILE A 203 -6.02 -20.77 -49.29
CA ILE A 203 -4.65 -20.79 -48.76
C ILE A 203 -4.38 -19.55 -47.92
N GLU A 204 -4.76 -18.36 -48.40
CA GLU A 204 -4.60 -17.10 -47.66
C GLU A 204 -5.36 -17.13 -46.34
N ASN A 205 -6.63 -17.58 -46.34
CA ASN A 205 -7.41 -17.76 -45.12
C ASN A 205 -6.77 -18.72 -44.13
N THR A 206 -6.24 -19.84 -44.61
CA THR A 206 -5.56 -20.83 -43.76
C THR A 206 -4.25 -20.28 -43.21
N LYS A 207 -3.49 -19.49 -43.99
CA LYS A 207 -2.28 -18.79 -43.53
C LYS A 207 -2.61 -17.74 -42.47
N LEU A 208 -3.66 -16.94 -42.68
CA LEU A 208 -4.15 -15.98 -41.69
C LEU A 208 -4.57 -16.67 -40.38
N GLU A 209 -5.17 -17.87 -40.47
CA GLU A 209 -5.57 -18.67 -39.30
C GLU A 209 -4.35 -19.22 -38.55
N ILE A 210 -3.32 -19.67 -39.26
CA ILE A 210 -2.02 -20.07 -38.71
C ILE A 210 -1.34 -18.88 -38.02
N ASP A 211 -1.25 -17.73 -38.68
CA ASP A 211 -0.61 -16.53 -38.13
C ASP A 211 -1.33 -16.04 -36.87
N LYS A 212 -2.67 -16.08 -36.88
CA LYS A 212 -3.51 -15.79 -35.72
C LYS A 212 -3.20 -16.76 -34.58
N LEU A 213 -3.20 -18.07 -34.85
CA LEU A 213 -2.96 -19.09 -33.83
C LEU A 213 -1.53 -19.01 -33.26
N ALA A 214 -0.53 -18.74 -34.11
CA ALA A 214 0.86 -18.56 -33.69
C ALA A 214 1.00 -17.35 -32.76
N PHE A 215 0.30 -16.26 -33.07
CA PHE A 215 0.24 -15.10 -32.17
C PHE A 215 -0.47 -15.43 -30.86
N GLU A 216 -1.64 -16.08 -30.92
CA GLU A 216 -2.37 -16.53 -29.72
C GLU A 216 -1.50 -17.42 -28.82
N MET A 217 -0.72 -18.34 -29.40
CA MET A 217 0.22 -19.18 -28.65
C MET A 217 1.29 -18.36 -27.94
N SER A 218 1.90 -17.39 -28.62
CA SER A 218 2.95 -16.54 -28.01
C SER A 218 2.44 -15.70 -26.84
N GLU A 219 1.26 -15.07 -27.00
CA GLU A 219 0.66 -14.28 -25.93
C GLU A 219 0.14 -15.18 -24.80
N GLN A 220 -0.36 -16.38 -25.12
CA GLN A 220 -0.83 -17.34 -24.13
C GLN A 220 0.31 -17.89 -23.27
N GLU A 221 1.52 -18.04 -23.81
CA GLU A 221 2.71 -18.41 -23.04
C GLU A 221 3.04 -17.35 -21.98
N GLU A 222 3.03 -16.06 -22.36
CA GLU A 222 3.23 -14.96 -21.42
C GLU A 222 2.12 -14.87 -20.37
N ILE A 223 0.86 -15.00 -20.78
CA ILE A 223 -0.30 -15.06 -19.86
C ILE A 223 -0.14 -16.22 -18.89
N SER A 224 0.34 -17.38 -19.36
CA SER A 224 0.56 -18.55 -18.52
C SER A 224 1.60 -18.27 -17.44
N VAL A 225 2.71 -17.58 -17.74
CA VAL A 225 3.69 -17.16 -16.73
C VAL A 225 3.05 -16.27 -15.67
N ILE A 226 2.28 -15.26 -16.08
CA ILE A 226 1.56 -14.34 -15.18
C ILE A 226 0.58 -15.10 -14.29
N GLN A 227 -0.17 -16.05 -14.86
CA GLN A 227 -1.13 -16.87 -14.13
C GLN A 227 -0.45 -17.84 -13.15
N LYS A 228 0.70 -18.41 -13.52
CA LYS A 228 1.53 -19.27 -12.65
C LYS A 228 2.02 -18.47 -11.44
N ASP A 229 2.48 -17.24 -11.65
CA ASP A 229 2.91 -16.36 -10.57
C ASP A 229 1.74 -15.92 -9.68
N ALA A 230 0.62 -15.51 -10.27
CA ALA A 230 -0.59 -15.13 -9.55
C ALA A 230 -1.15 -16.28 -8.69
N ALA A 231 -1.18 -17.50 -9.21
CA ALA A 231 -1.61 -18.69 -8.48
C ALA A 231 -0.75 -18.94 -7.23
N ARG A 232 0.54 -18.63 -7.29
CA ARG A 232 1.49 -18.76 -6.18
C ARG A 232 1.40 -17.63 -5.15
N ILE A 233 0.73 -16.51 -5.42
CA ILE A 233 0.59 -15.40 -4.45
C ILE A 233 -0.20 -15.87 -3.22
N HIS A 234 -1.32 -16.56 -3.42
CA HIS A 234 -2.13 -17.08 -2.31
C HIS A 234 -1.40 -18.16 -1.52
N GLN A 235 -0.61 -18.98 -2.21
CA GLN A 235 0.26 -19.98 -1.59
C GLN A 235 1.27 -19.32 -0.66
N ARG A 236 2.03 -18.33 -1.15
CA ARG A 236 3.01 -17.57 -0.35
C ARG A 236 2.36 -16.86 0.83
N ARG A 237 1.16 -16.29 0.65
CA ARG A 237 0.44 -15.61 1.74
C ARG A 237 0.08 -16.58 2.86
N ASN A 238 -0.53 -17.72 2.51
CA ASN A 238 -0.95 -18.72 3.49
C ASN A 238 0.26 -19.39 4.16
N GLN A 239 1.36 -19.63 3.43
CA GLN A 239 2.63 -20.09 4.00
C GLN A 239 3.22 -19.11 5.01
N LYS A 240 3.14 -17.80 4.76
CA LYS A 240 3.59 -16.78 5.71
C LYS A 240 2.73 -16.80 6.99
N GLU A 241 1.40 -16.90 6.86
CA GLU A 241 0.50 -17.02 8.01
C GLU A 241 0.77 -18.30 8.83
N ILE A 242 1.07 -19.43 8.17
CA ILE A 242 1.50 -20.67 8.82
C ILE A 242 2.80 -20.45 9.60
N ALA A 243 3.81 -19.82 8.99
CA ALA A 243 5.09 -19.56 9.64
C ALA A 243 4.93 -18.64 10.87
N ASP A 244 4.08 -17.62 10.78
CA ASP A 244 3.78 -16.71 11.89
C ASP A 244 3.11 -17.48 13.05
N LYS A 245 2.12 -18.34 12.76
CA LYS A 245 1.45 -19.18 13.78
C LYS A 245 2.36 -20.24 14.38
N GLU A 246 3.25 -20.83 13.57
CA GLU A 246 4.28 -21.76 14.06
C GLU A 246 5.26 -21.07 15.01
N LYS A 247 5.65 -19.82 14.67
CA LYS A 247 6.47 -18.98 15.55
C LYS A 247 5.74 -18.68 16.86
N ASP A 248 4.47 -18.31 16.82
CA ASP A 248 3.67 -18.06 18.03
C ASP A 248 3.62 -19.31 18.92
N LEU A 249 3.43 -20.50 18.35
CA LEU A 249 3.41 -21.77 19.10
C LEU A 249 4.76 -22.12 19.74
N GLN A 250 5.88 -21.75 19.11
CA GLN A 250 7.22 -21.95 19.67
C GLN A 250 7.50 -21.04 20.88
N HIS A 251 6.80 -19.90 20.96
CA HIS A 251 7.03 -18.86 21.97
C HIS A 251 5.95 -18.79 23.05
N THR A 252 5.12 -19.81 23.22
CA THR A 252 4.03 -19.85 24.21
C THR A 252 4.49 -19.87 25.66
N SER A 253 5.77 -20.16 25.91
CA SER A 253 6.36 -20.14 27.25
C SER A 253 7.35 -19.00 27.38
N VAL A 254 7.15 -18.16 28.39
CA VAL A 254 8.05 -17.06 28.73
C VAL A 254 8.95 -17.49 29.87
N LYS A 255 10.26 -17.33 29.68
CA LYS A 255 11.27 -17.67 30.67
C LYS A 255 11.89 -16.42 31.28
N ALA A 256 12.31 -16.52 32.54
CA ALA A 256 13.05 -15.46 33.21
C ALA A 256 14.43 -15.27 32.55
N PRO A 257 14.77 -14.06 32.05
CA PRO A 257 16.07 -13.81 31.42
C PRO A 257 17.23 -13.82 32.41
N ILE A 258 16.97 -13.40 33.66
CA ILE A 258 17.92 -13.34 34.76
C ILE A 258 17.26 -13.88 36.04
N ALA A 259 18.06 -14.24 37.04
CA ALA A 259 17.54 -14.60 38.36
C ALA A 259 17.14 -13.33 39.14
N GLY A 260 16.01 -13.37 39.85
CA GLY A 260 15.51 -12.25 40.65
C GLY A 260 14.06 -12.37 41.08
N PHE A 261 13.52 -11.33 41.71
CA PHE A 261 12.10 -11.27 42.07
C PHE A 261 11.29 -10.73 40.89
N ILE A 262 10.13 -11.33 40.62
CA ILE A 262 9.22 -10.85 39.59
C ILE A 262 8.38 -9.70 40.13
N SER A 263 8.22 -8.65 39.33
CA SER A 263 7.22 -7.61 39.53
C SER A 263 6.23 -7.57 38.37
N HIS A 264 4.93 -7.58 38.69
CA HIS A 264 3.85 -7.48 37.72
C HIS A 264 3.59 -6.04 37.29
N ASN A 265 3.60 -5.81 35.97
CA ASN A 265 3.10 -4.56 35.41
C ASN A 265 1.58 -4.64 35.27
N ARG A 266 0.89 -3.57 35.66
CA ARG A 266 -0.57 -3.46 35.52
C ARG A 266 -0.95 -3.22 34.07
N VAL A 267 -1.96 -3.96 33.59
CA VAL A 267 -2.55 -3.78 32.26
C VAL A 267 -3.90 -3.12 32.43
N ALA A 268 -4.07 -1.87 31.99
CA ALA A 268 -5.33 -1.13 32.10
C ALA A 268 -5.96 -1.12 33.51
N ASN A 269 -5.12 -1.01 34.56
CA ASN A 269 -5.50 -1.13 35.98
C ASN A 269 -5.96 -2.52 36.47
N SER A 270 -5.84 -3.57 35.67
CA SER A 270 -6.07 -4.95 36.09
C SER A 270 -4.76 -5.66 36.45
N GLU A 271 -4.87 -6.61 37.39
CA GLU A 271 -3.80 -7.56 37.71
C GLU A 271 -3.62 -8.56 36.56
N LEU A 272 -2.45 -9.18 36.48
CA LEU A 272 -2.19 -10.26 35.54
C LEU A 272 -2.91 -11.52 36.00
N ILE A 273 -4.03 -11.81 35.36
CA ILE A 273 -4.87 -12.99 35.62
C ILE A 273 -4.91 -13.91 34.39
N PRO A 274 -5.06 -15.23 34.60
CA PRO A 274 -5.36 -16.16 33.52
C PRO A 274 -6.56 -15.69 32.67
N GLY A 275 -6.46 -15.86 31.35
CA GLY A 275 -7.42 -15.41 30.35
C GLY A 275 -7.13 -14.03 29.75
N LEU A 276 -6.24 -13.22 30.35
CA LEU A 276 -5.88 -11.91 29.82
C LEU A 276 -5.16 -12.04 28.47
N LYS A 277 -5.63 -11.29 27.47
CA LYS A 277 -4.99 -11.19 26.14
C LYS A 277 -4.18 -9.90 26.06
N MET A 278 -2.96 -10.01 25.52
CA MET A 278 -2.02 -8.89 25.42
C MET A 278 -1.39 -8.87 24.04
N TRP A 279 -0.97 -7.68 23.58
CA TRP A 279 -0.16 -7.57 22.38
C TRP A 279 1.22 -8.18 22.60
N ASP A 280 1.84 -8.64 21.51
CA ASP A 280 3.26 -8.95 21.44
C ASP A 280 4.12 -7.73 21.83
N ASN A 281 5.32 -8.01 22.31
CA ASN A 281 6.29 -7.06 22.88
C ASN A 281 5.75 -6.20 24.03
N PHE A 282 4.60 -6.54 24.62
CA PHE A 282 4.10 -5.86 25.81
C PHE A 282 4.89 -6.30 27.05
N ALA A 283 5.56 -5.36 27.71
CA ALA A 283 6.30 -5.61 28.96
C ALA A 283 5.32 -5.81 30.12
N PHE A 284 4.94 -7.05 30.36
CA PHE A 284 3.95 -7.40 31.37
C PHE A 284 4.59 -7.76 32.72
N MET A 285 5.85 -8.18 32.73
CA MET A 285 6.60 -8.38 33.96
C MET A 285 7.95 -7.66 33.87
N GLU A 286 8.56 -7.42 35.01
CA GLU A 286 9.95 -6.99 35.08
C GLU A 286 10.67 -7.67 36.25
N ILE A 287 11.98 -7.87 36.10
CA ILE A 287 12.87 -8.34 37.15
C ILE A 287 13.70 -7.12 37.59
N PRO A 288 13.39 -6.49 38.72
CA PRO A 288 14.18 -5.39 39.24
C PRO A 288 15.53 -5.91 39.71
N GLU A 289 16.62 -5.30 39.23
CA GLU A 289 17.97 -5.67 39.63
C GLU A 289 18.26 -5.13 41.03
N ILE A 290 18.10 -5.98 42.06
CA ILE A 290 18.25 -5.60 43.49
C ILE A 290 19.63 -5.00 43.78
N ALA A 291 20.67 -5.40 43.04
CA ALA A 291 22.01 -4.84 43.18
C ALA A 291 22.07 -3.33 42.84
N THR A 292 21.15 -2.85 42.00
CA THR A 292 21.04 -1.43 41.60
C THR A 292 19.95 -0.68 42.37
N ILE A 293 19.49 -1.24 43.49
CA ILE A 293 18.47 -0.59 44.30
C ILE A 293 19.02 0.70 44.89
N GLY A 294 18.31 1.79 44.61
CA GLY A 294 18.60 3.12 45.12
C GLY A 294 17.35 3.73 45.72
N PHE A 295 17.47 4.99 46.10
CA PHE A 295 16.39 5.78 46.67
C PHE A 295 16.19 7.03 45.85
N ARG A 296 14.93 7.31 45.48
CA ARG A 296 14.54 8.57 44.88
C ARG A 296 13.89 9.43 45.95
N GLY A 297 14.32 10.66 46.04
CA GLY A 297 13.73 11.66 46.91
C GLY A 297 13.64 12.99 46.19
N VAL A 298 13.19 13.96 46.95
CA VAL A 298 12.90 15.30 46.45
C VAL A 298 13.57 16.28 47.40
N LEU A 299 14.44 17.13 46.87
CA LEU A 299 15.21 18.12 47.62
C LEU A 299 14.67 19.52 47.36
N HIS A 300 14.45 20.29 48.41
CA HIS A 300 13.93 21.64 48.29
C HIS A 300 14.96 22.59 47.65
N GLU A 301 14.51 23.49 46.77
CA GLU A 301 15.37 24.46 46.07
C GLU A 301 16.29 25.23 47.03
N SER A 302 15.75 25.71 48.16
CA SER A 302 16.50 26.57 49.09
C SER A 302 17.75 25.91 49.70
N VAL A 303 17.77 24.58 49.78
CA VAL A 303 18.89 23.81 50.34
C VAL A 303 19.79 23.18 49.28
N ARG A 304 19.37 23.19 48.01
CA ARG A 304 20.11 22.61 46.87
C ARG A 304 21.57 23.03 46.81
N LYS A 305 21.85 24.32 47.06
CA LYS A 305 23.19 24.92 46.96
C LYS A 305 24.25 24.27 47.87
N HIS A 306 23.82 23.61 48.95
CA HIS A 306 24.71 23.01 49.94
C HIS A 306 25.05 21.54 49.63
N PHE A 307 24.43 20.93 48.62
CA PHE A 307 24.62 19.51 48.31
C PHE A 307 25.19 19.30 46.92
N LYS A 308 26.20 18.42 46.82
CA LYS A 308 26.89 18.04 45.59
C LYS A 308 26.79 16.54 45.36
N GLU A 309 26.95 16.11 44.10
CA GLU A 309 27.03 14.69 43.80
C GLU A 309 28.25 14.07 44.53
N GLY A 310 28.01 12.94 45.19
CA GLY A 310 29.00 12.24 46.01
C GLY A 310 28.82 12.39 47.53
N ASP A 311 27.99 13.34 47.99
CA ASP A 311 27.70 13.59 49.42
C ASP A 311 27.19 12.34 50.15
N GLU A 312 27.55 12.20 51.42
CA GLU A 312 27.17 11.05 52.24
C GLU A 312 25.70 11.13 52.67
N VAL A 313 25.00 10.00 52.70
CA VAL A 313 23.57 9.95 53.02
C VAL A 313 23.29 8.80 53.98
N ARG A 314 22.57 9.08 55.08
CA ARG A 314 22.09 8.06 56.01
C ARG A 314 20.61 7.81 55.78
N ILE A 315 20.25 6.59 55.45
CA ILE A 315 18.91 6.19 55.06
C ILE A 315 18.28 5.32 56.16
N ARG A 316 17.02 5.60 56.48
CA ARG A 316 16.17 4.78 57.35
C ARG A 316 14.90 4.40 56.60
N VAL A 317 14.59 3.11 56.53
CA VAL A 317 13.45 2.59 55.77
C VAL A 317 12.34 2.13 56.70
N ASN A 318 11.10 2.43 56.33
CA ASN A 318 9.91 2.00 57.06
C ASN A 318 9.83 0.47 57.03
N GLY A 319 9.92 -0.18 58.19
CA GLY A 319 9.97 -1.64 58.35
C GLY A 319 11.24 -2.14 59.06
N ARG A 320 12.34 -1.40 58.98
CA ARG A 320 13.58 -1.62 59.77
C ARG A 320 14.22 -0.29 60.13
N TYR A 321 13.51 0.49 60.96
CA TYR A 321 13.95 1.84 61.31
C TYR A 321 15.24 1.85 62.17
N GLY A 322 15.58 0.72 62.81
CA GLY A 322 16.79 0.56 63.62
C GLY A 322 18.09 0.35 62.83
N ASP A 323 18.01 -0.03 61.55
CA ASP A 323 19.18 -0.29 60.70
C ASP A 323 19.49 0.96 59.86
N VAL A 324 20.54 1.71 60.21
CA VAL A 324 20.98 2.87 59.44
C VAL A 324 21.75 2.42 58.21
N ILE A 325 21.21 2.70 57.03
CA ILE A 325 21.83 2.37 55.74
C ILE A 325 22.72 3.54 55.32
N SER A 326 23.98 3.28 54.97
CA SER A 326 24.89 4.30 54.42
C SER A 326 24.84 4.32 52.89
N GLY A 327 24.66 5.50 52.31
CA GLY A 327 24.58 5.73 50.87
C GLY A 327 25.31 7.00 50.44
N ARG A 328 25.28 7.27 49.14
CA ARG A 328 25.84 8.47 48.52
C ARG A 328 24.84 9.10 47.56
N LEU A 329 24.90 10.42 47.48
CA LEU A 329 24.12 11.22 46.55
C LEU A 329 24.63 11.01 45.13
N LYS A 330 23.90 10.25 44.30
CA LYS A 330 24.37 9.89 42.97
C LYS A 330 24.19 11.04 41.98
N SER A 331 22.98 11.58 41.92
CA SER A 331 22.64 12.63 40.99
C SER A 331 21.55 13.52 41.54
N ILE A 332 21.59 14.78 41.15
CA ILE A 332 20.52 15.73 41.45
C ILE A 332 20.12 16.38 40.12
N SER A 333 18.85 16.26 39.78
CA SER A 333 18.29 16.80 38.53
C SER A 333 18.70 18.25 38.29
N THR A 334 18.87 18.61 37.01
CA THR A 334 19.30 19.96 36.63
C THR A 334 18.14 20.93 36.48
N LEU A 335 16.94 20.40 36.27
CA LEU A 335 15.69 21.15 36.16
C LEU A 335 14.86 20.95 37.43
N SER A 336 14.43 22.05 38.05
CA SER A 336 13.48 22.03 39.16
C SER A 336 12.05 21.86 38.65
N HIS A 337 11.23 21.11 39.36
CA HIS A 337 9.80 20.98 39.06
C HIS A 337 8.96 21.36 40.29
N ASP A 338 7.65 21.58 40.13
CA ASP A 338 6.80 21.90 41.30
C ASP A 338 6.53 20.62 42.10
N LEU A 339 6.57 20.67 43.43
CA LEU A 339 6.30 19.51 44.30
C LEU A 339 4.90 18.93 44.04
N ALA A 340 3.92 19.78 43.71
CA ALA A 340 2.53 19.40 43.39
C ALA A 340 2.41 18.53 42.12
N GLU A 341 3.37 18.69 41.22
CA GLU A 341 3.33 18.20 39.85
C GLU A 341 3.38 16.66 39.73
N LYS A 342 3.64 15.98 40.85
CA LYS A 342 3.72 14.52 40.98
C LYS A 342 2.48 13.86 41.55
N GLU A 343 1.56 14.61 42.17
CA GLU A 343 0.41 14.03 42.87
C GLU A 343 -0.87 13.96 42.01
N GLU A 344 -0.94 14.65 40.87
CA GLU A 344 -2.15 14.64 40.04
C GLU A 344 -2.21 13.47 39.04
N SER A 345 -3.23 12.63 39.25
CA SER A 345 -3.74 11.66 38.29
C SER A 345 -5.01 12.25 37.67
N GLY A 346 -4.95 12.68 36.41
CA GLY A 346 -6.12 13.10 35.63
C GLY A 346 -6.06 14.55 35.13
N GLY A 347 -6.56 14.78 33.91
CA GLY A 347 -6.46 16.04 33.17
C GLY A 347 -7.29 17.20 33.73
N GLY A 348 -6.86 17.76 34.86
CA GLY A 348 -7.24 19.08 35.36
C GLY A 348 -6.06 20.06 35.32
N ASP A 349 -6.36 21.35 35.47
CA ASP A 349 -5.35 22.41 35.54
C ASP A 349 -4.30 22.12 36.62
N VAL A 350 -3.03 22.11 36.21
CA VAL A 350 -1.87 21.87 37.08
C VAL A 350 -1.87 22.89 38.21
N LYS A 351 -2.24 22.48 39.42
CA LYS A 351 -2.12 23.33 40.60
C LYS A 351 -0.64 23.44 40.99
N SER A 352 -0.03 24.61 40.77
CA SER A 352 1.31 24.90 41.30
C SER A 352 1.23 25.23 42.79
N ILE A 353 1.86 24.43 43.66
CA ILE A 353 1.99 24.76 45.08
C ILE A 353 3.07 25.85 45.27
N GLY A 354 3.89 26.10 44.24
CA GLY A 354 4.94 27.11 44.24
C GLY A 354 6.17 26.70 45.04
N VAL A 355 6.27 25.41 45.40
CA VAL A 355 7.40 24.80 46.09
C VAL A 355 8.19 24.03 45.05
N LYS A 356 9.27 24.63 44.54
CA LYS A 356 10.13 23.97 43.56
C LYS A 356 11.13 23.06 44.24
N VAL A 357 11.34 21.93 43.59
CA VAL A 357 12.13 20.84 44.12
C VAL A 357 12.96 20.20 43.02
N PHE A 358 14.11 19.66 43.41
CA PHE A 358 14.94 18.82 42.57
C PHE A 358 14.74 17.36 42.91
N ASP A 359 14.61 16.57 41.87
CA ASP A 359 14.73 15.12 41.99
C ASP A 359 16.15 14.72 42.32
N VAL A 360 16.24 13.88 43.34
CA VAL A 360 17.49 13.36 43.87
C VAL A 360 17.48 11.85 43.78
N THR A 361 18.59 11.29 43.32
CA THR A 361 18.85 9.85 43.33
C THR A 361 20.00 9.55 44.29
N ILE A 362 19.79 8.61 45.19
CA ILE A 362 20.74 8.16 46.20
C ILE A 362 21.05 6.68 45.96
N THR A 363 22.32 6.32 45.93
CA THR A 363 22.79 4.93 45.84
C THR A 363 23.26 4.43 47.19
N THR A 364 23.08 3.14 47.49
CA THR A 364 23.60 2.55 48.72
C THR A 364 25.08 2.17 48.56
N THR A 365 25.85 2.24 49.65
CA THR A 365 27.29 1.91 49.63
C THR A 365 27.53 0.40 49.67
N ALA A 366 26.58 -0.34 50.24
CA ALA A 366 26.57 -1.80 50.27
C ALA A 366 25.27 -2.33 49.66
N PRO A 367 25.28 -3.51 49.01
CA PRO A 367 24.07 -4.16 48.55
C PRO A 367 23.22 -4.61 49.75
N LEU A 368 21.91 -4.39 49.67
CA LEU A 368 20.96 -4.73 50.73
C LEU A 368 19.95 -5.76 50.23
N PRO A 369 20.20 -7.08 50.40
CA PRO A 369 19.36 -8.12 49.82
C PRO A 369 17.91 -8.14 50.30
N TRP A 370 17.62 -7.52 51.45
CA TRP A 370 16.28 -7.44 52.03
C TRP A 370 15.47 -6.22 51.56
N LEU A 371 16.12 -5.23 50.94
CA LEU A 371 15.44 -4.04 50.46
C LEU A 371 14.57 -4.39 49.25
N ARG A 372 13.37 -3.82 49.16
CA ARG A 372 12.43 -4.06 48.06
C ARG A 372 12.04 -2.74 47.39
N PRO A 373 11.85 -2.72 46.06
CA PRO A 373 11.35 -1.54 45.35
C PRO A 373 10.01 -1.09 45.94
N GLY A 374 9.79 0.22 46.00
CA GLY A 374 8.58 0.82 46.54
C GLY A 374 8.58 1.08 48.05
N MET A 375 9.51 0.48 48.82
CA MET A 375 9.68 0.79 50.24
C MET A 375 9.92 2.30 50.45
N ARG A 376 9.27 2.87 51.47
CA ARG A 376 9.40 4.30 51.80
C ARG A 376 10.33 4.48 53.00
N GLY A 377 11.00 5.61 53.07
CA GLY A 377 11.90 5.92 54.16
C GLY A 377 12.23 7.41 54.25
N GLU A 378 13.20 7.70 55.08
CA GLU A 378 13.78 9.01 55.31
C GLU A 378 15.29 8.93 55.05
N ALA A 379 15.83 9.87 54.30
CA ALA A 379 17.26 10.01 54.06
C ALA A 379 17.73 11.33 54.68
N GLU A 380 18.69 11.23 55.59
CA GLU A 380 19.46 12.35 56.12
C GLU A 380 20.69 12.55 55.23
N LEU A 381 20.66 13.62 54.44
CA LEU A 381 21.77 14.04 53.57
C LEU A 381 22.80 14.78 54.41
N LEU A 382 24.09 14.47 54.25
CA LEU A 382 25.20 15.16 54.92
C LEU A 382 26.02 15.93 53.88
N ALA A 383 26.03 17.26 53.98
CA ALA A 383 26.83 18.09 53.08
C ALA A 383 28.32 17.79 53.27
N SER A 384 29.06 17.58 52.17
CA SER A 384 30.51 17.36 52.21
C SER A 384 31.28 18.60 52.67
N GLU A 385 30.75 19.78 52.39
CA GLU A 385 31.29 21.06 52.84
C GLU A 385 30.48 21.55 54.06
N PRO A 386 31.13 21.81 55.21
CA PRO A 386 30.44 22.37 56.36
C PRO A 386 30.03 23.81 56.08
N ILE A 387 28.87 24.21 56.61
CA ILE A 387 28.45 25.61 56.55
C ILE A 387 29.33 26.38 57.53
N THR A 388 30.13 27.29 57.00
CA THR A 388 31.10 28.09 57.76
C THR A 388 30.63 29.54 57.81
N GLY A 389 30.54 30.12 59.00
CA GLY A 389 30.18 31.52 59.17
C GLY A 389 30.06 31.95 60.63
N PRO A 390 29.75 33.24 60.89
CA PRO A 390 29.50 33.75 62.22
C PRO A 390 28.29 33.05 62.83
N THR A 391 28.48 32.38 63.96
CA THR A 391 27.52 31.44 64.52
C THR A 391 27.01 31.92 65.86
N LEU A 392 25.69 31.85 66.05
CA LEU A 392 25.01 32.20 67.28
C LEU A 392 24.14 31.04 67.77
N PRO A 393 24.06 30.75 69.08
CA PRO A 393 23.09 29.79 69.58
C PRO A 393 21.67 30.28 69.28
N LEU A 394 20.77 29.38 68.87
CA LEU A 394 19.43 29.70 68.39
C LEU A 394 18.61 30.55 69.38
N GLN A 395 18.86 30.40 70.69
CA GLN A 395 18.22 31.21 71.74
C GLN A 395 18.52 32.73 71.67
N TYR A 396 19.55 33.14 70.91
CA TYR A 396 19.90 34.53 70.64
C TYR A 396 19.31 35.05 69.33
N VAL A 397 18.62 34.18 68.58
CA VAL A 397 17.95 34.51 67.34
C VAL A 397 16.45 34.47 67.58
N MET A 398 15.80 35.62 67.44
CA MET A 398 14.36 35.71 67.50
C MET A 398 13.78 35.54 66.11
N GLN A 399 12.94 34.53 65.89
CA GLN A 399 12.16 34.40 64.66
C GLN A 399 10.81 35.07 64.82
N GLN A 400 10.48 35.99 63.91
CA GLN A 400 9.18 36.64 63.84
C GLN A 400 8.82 36.84 62.36
N ASP A 401 7.59 36.47 61.98
CA ASP A 401 7.06 36.61 60.61
C ASP A 401 7.95 36.00 59.51
N GLY A 402 8.61 34.87 59.79
CA GLY A 402 9.50 34.18 58.85
C GLY A 402 10.89 34.81 58.67
N LYS A 403 11.19 35.87 59.41
CA LYS A 403 12.49 36.56 59.43
C LYS A 403 13.23 36.28 60.73
N SER A 404 14.54 36.16 60.64
CA SER A 404 15.42 35.95 61.80
C SER A 404 15.98 37.28 62.27
N PHE A 405 15.97 37.52 63.58
CA PHE A 405 16.45 38.75 64.19
C PHE A 405 17.48 38.44 65.28
N VAL A 406 18.53 39.25 65.35
CA VAL A 406 19.62 39.16 66.33
C VAL A 406 19.74 40.48 67.07
N ALA A 407 19.80 40.43 68.41
CA ALA A 407 19.84 41.65 69.22
C ALA A 407 21.28 42.12 69.46
N GLU A 408 21.77 43.06 68.65
CA GLU A 408 23.05 43.74 68.82
C GLU A 408 22.85 44.98 69.71
N ASN A 409 23.60 45.11 70.81
CA ASN A 409 23.46 46.21 71.77
C ASN A 409 22.02 46.45 72.29
N GLY A 410 21.24 45.37 72.46
CA GLY A 410 19.85 45.44 72.93
C GLY A 410 18.82 45.86 71.87
N LEU A 411 19.20 45.96 70.59
CA LEU A 411 18.32 46.26 69.46
C LEU A 411 18.26 45.09 68.47
N TYR A 412 17.06 44.60 68.16
CA TYR A 412 16.88 43.57 67.14
C TYR A 412 17.22 44.10 65.74
N ARG A 413 18.11 43.40 65.03
CA ARG A 413 18.41 43.58 63.61
C ARG A 413 18.02 42.33 62.84
N GLU A 414 17.42 42.51 61.67
CA GLU A 414 17.12 41.41 60.77
C GLU A 414 18.43 40.82 60.23
N VAL A 415 18.53 39.50 60.23
CA VAL A 415 19.68 38.74 59.74
C VAL A 415 19.21 37.58 58.88
N SER A 416 19.99 37.23 57.86
CA SER A 416 19.83 36.00 57.09
C SER A 416 20.86 34.96 57.54
N GLY A 417 20.47 33.70 57.51
CA GLY A 417 21.33 32.62 57.95
C GLY A 417 20.63 31.27 57.92
N THR A 418 21.42 30.22 58.04
CA THR A 418 20.95 28.83 58.02
C THR A 418 20.96 28.28 59.44
N VAL A 419 19.83 27.71 59.87
CA VAL A 419 19.75 27.00 61.16
C VAL A 419 20.46 25.65 61.01
N VAL A 420 21.47 25.40 61.84
CA VAL A 420 22.23 24.15 61.89
C VAL A 420 22.25 23.64 63.33
N GLY A 421 21.40 22.67 63.64
CA GLY A 421 21.25 22.13 65.00
C GLY A 421 20.75 23.19 66.00
N SER A 422 21.49 23.42 67.08
CA SER A 422 21.18 24.45 68.10
C SER A 422 21.77 25.83 67.78
N PHE A 423 22.32 26.00 66.58
CA PHE A 423 23.02 27.21 66.16
C PHE A 423 22.40 27.79 64.89
N PHE A 424 22.55 29.09 64.71
CA PHE A 424 22.20 29.85 63.53
C PHE A 424 23.49 30.40 62.93
N VAL A 425 23.83 29.95 61.74
CA VAL A 425 25.01 30.43 61.00
C VAL A 425 24.56 31.60 60.14
N LEU A 426 25.11 32.77 60.40
CA LEU A 426 24.79 34.01 59.68
C LEU A 426 25.45 33.97 58.30
N ASP A 427 24.69 34.33 57.26
CA ASP A 427 25.21 34.40 55.90
C ASP A 427 26.20 35.58 55.73
N ASP A 428 26.04 36.64 56.54
CA ASP A 428 26.87 37.83 56.50
C ASP A 428 28.11 37.70 57.41
N PRO A 429 29.34 37.64 56.85
CA PRO A 429 30.58 37.52 57.61
C PRO A 429 30.85 38.71 58.55
N SER A 430 30.22 39.86 58.33
CA SER A 430 30.43 41.09 59.11
C SER A 430 29.99 40.98 60.57
N TRP A 431 29.22 39.93 60.90
CA TRP A 431 28.80 39.61 62.25
C TRP A 431 29.86 38.93 63.11
N LEU A 432 30.99 38.54 62.51
CA LEU A 432 32.09 37.95 63.25
C LEU A 432 32.59 38.88 64.36
N ASN A 433 32.79 38.35 65.57
CA ASN A 433 33.23 39.07 66.77
C ASN A 433 32.27 40.15 67.29
N ARG A 434 31.01 40.17 66.83
CA ARG A 434 30.00 41.09 67.36
C ARG A 434 29.32 40.52 68.61
N GLU A 435 29.05 41.40 69.56
CA GLU A 435 28.35 41.05 70.81
C GLU A 435 26.83 41.08 70.60
N VAL A 436 26.18 39.98 70.96
CA VAL A 436 24.75 39.72 70.78
C VAL A 436 24.12 39.40 72.13
N THR A 437 22.95 39.95 72.38
CA THR A 437 22.16 39.76 73.61
C THR A 437 20.97 38.81 73.36
N ALA A 438 20.56 38.05 74.38
CA ALA A 438 19.48 37.05 74.21
C ALA A 438 18.08 37.68 74.06
N ARG A 439 17.93 38.95 74.47
CA ARG A 439 16.70 39.73 74.33
C ARG A 439 17.06 41.14 73.93
N GLY A 440 16.49 41.58 72.82
CA GLY A 440 16.49 42.97 72.41
C GLY A 440 15.12 43.61 72.61
N THR A 441 15.09 44.91 72.41
CA THR A 441 13.87 45.61 72.04
C THR A 441 13.93 45.84 70.54
N PHE A 442 12.79 45.72 69.85
CA PHE A 442 12.74 46.35 68.54
C PHE A 442 12.93 47.85 68.78
N PRO A 443 13.75 48.54 67.97
CA PRO A 443 13.78 50.00 68.03
C PRO A 443 12.33 50.49 67.99
N VAL A 444 11.92 51.22 69.03
CA VAL A 444 10.62 51.90 69.04
C VAL A 444 10.66 52.85 67.87
N ARG A 445 9.98 52.47 66.78
CA ARG A 445 9.73 53.37 65.66
C ARG A 445 8.95 54.55 66.25
N LYS A 446 9.64 55.69 66.39
CA LYS A 446 8.96 56.96 66.13
C LYS A 446 8.37 56.82 64.74
N ASP A 447 7.13 57.27 64.57
CA ASP A 447 6.50 57.45 63.27
C ASP A 447 7.31 58.47 62.47
N ASP A 448 8.44 58.02 61.93
CA ASP A 448 9.09 58.62 60.80
C ASP A 448 8.55 57.88 59.58
N GLU A 449 7.94 58.65 58.68
CA GLU A 449 7.71 58.33 57.27
C GLU A 449 9.07 58.09 56.54
N GLY A 450 9.87 57.17 57.07
CA GLY A 450 11.15 56.74 56.58
C GLY A 450 10.97 55.51 55.69
N LYS A 451 10.71 55.78 54.41
CA LYS A 451 11.16 55.03 53.23
C LYS A 451 11.93 53.73 53.52
N GLU A 452 11.25 52.66 53.89
CA GLU A 452 11.58 51.37 53.31
C GLU A 452 10.92 51.38 51.94
N GLU A 453 11.71 51.50 50.87
CA GLU A 453 11.24 51.24 49.51
C GLU A 453 10.71 49.80 49.45
N LYS A 454 9.44 49.59 49.81
CA LYS A 454 8.72 48.34 49.57
C LYS A 454 8.49 48.22 48.07
N ARG A 455 9.55 47.90 47.34
CA ARG A 455 9.50 47.48 45.94
C ARG A 455 8.59 46.27 45.87
N LEU A 456 7.67 46.28 44.93
CA LEU A 456 6.82 45.12 44.66
C LEU A 456 7.73 43.98 44.21
N SER A 457 7.82 42.91 45.00
CA SER A 457 8.52 41.68 44.64
C SER A 457 7.51 40.61 44.27
N ALA A 458 7.67 39.96 43.12
CA ALA A 458 6.84 38.84 42.74
C ALA A 458 7.70 37.71 42.15
N SER A 459 7.39 36.48 42.53
CA SER A 459 8.11 35.28 42.09
C SER A 459 7.55 34.81 40.75
N GLY A 460 8.41 34.52 39.80
CA GLY A 460 8.05 33.94 38.51
C GLY A 460 9.00 32.85 38.07
N GLU A 461 8.58 32.10 37.06
CA GLU A 461 9.37 31.02 36.48
C GLU A 461 10.03 31.47 35.18
N LEU A 462 11.31 31.12 35.02
CA LEU A 462 12.06 31.35 33.79
C LEU A 462 11.62 30.34 32.74
N LEU A 463 11.05 30.81 31.65
CA LEU A 463 10.57 30.03 30.52
C LEU A 463 11.31 30.48 29.25
N PRO A 464 11.63 29.56 28.33
CA PRO A 464 12.15 29.94 27.03
C PRO A 464 11.06 30.69 26.26
N VAL A 465 11.41 31.81 25.64
CA VAL A 465 10.48 32.60 24.81
C VAL A 465 10.00 31.78 23.62
N ARG A 466 10.86 30.91 23.10
CA ARG A 466 10.57 30.00 22.00
C ARG A 466 10.95 28.57 22.37
N SER A 467 10.07 27.64 22.07
CA SER A 467 10.33 26.21 22.17
C SER A 467 9.90 25.57 20.86
N THR A 468 10.75 24.71 20.30
CA THR A 468 10.42 23.94 19.10
C THR A 468 9.89 22.58 19.53
N ASP A 469 8.61 22.34 19.30
CA ASP A 469 7.96 21.07 19.61
C ASP A 469 8.29 20.00 18.58
N ILE A 470 8.66 18.81 19.06
CA ILE A 470 8.86 17.62 18.23
C ILE A 470 7.56 16.82 18.28
N LEU A 471 6.77 17.00 17.22
CA LEU A 471 5.50 16.33 17.03
C LEU A 471 5.68 15.00 16.31
N VAL A 472 4.88 14.01 16.69
CA VAL A 472 4.75 12.78 15.91
C VAL A 472 4.11 13.11 14.54
N PRO A 473 4.76 12.76 13.41
CA PRO A 473 4.20 13.02 12.07
C PRO A 473 2.93 12.21 11.79
N ASP A 474 2.32 12.34 10.59
CA ASP A 474 1.18 11.48 10.23
C ASP A 474 1.63 10.03 10.14
N ILE A 475 1.24 9.25 11.15
CA ILE A 475 1.41 7.81 11.25
C ILE A 475 0.06 7.10 11.17
N GLY A 476 -0.99 7.77 10.72
CA GLY A 476 -2.31 7.17 10.55
C GLY A 476 -3.16 7.09 11.82
N ARG A 477 -4.31 6.44 11.68
CA ARG A 477 -5.34 6.34 12.74
C ARG A 477 -5.07 5.15 13.65
N TRP A 478 -5.62 5.22 14.86
CA TRP A 478 -5.58 4.15 15.88
C TRP A 478 -5.80 2.74 15.29
N PRO A 479 -5.08 1.70 15.75
CA PRO A 479 -4.14 1.69 16.87
C PRO A 479 -2.80 2.36 16.52
N TRP A 480 -2.24 3.09 17.49
CA TRP A 480 -0.98 3.78 17.33
C TRP A 480 0.20 2.90 17.77
N PRO A 481 1.37 3.04 17.12
CA PRO A 481 2.57 2.31 17.48
C PRO A 481 3.16 2.82 18.81
N LYS A 482 4.00 1.98 19.41
CA LYS A 482 4.75 2.31 20.63
C LYS A 482 6.13 2.84 20.28
N ILE A 483 6.71 3.61 21.20
CA ILE A 483 8.11 4.04 21.10
C ILE A 483 9.02 2.84 21.43
N THR A 484 9.82 2.41 20.47
CA THR A 484 10.82 1.34 20.62
C THR A 484 12.19 1.87 21.01
N TRP A 485 12.49 3.11 20.66
CA TRP A 485 13.74 3.78 20.99
C TRP A 485 13.53 5.29 21.14
N LEU A 486 14.24 5.90 22.10
CA LEU A 486 14.16 7.32 22.43
C LEU A 486 15.56 7.82 22.80
N ILE A 487 15.94 9.01 22.33
CA ILE A 487 17.20 9.66 22.69
C ILE A 487 17.17 10.10 24.17
N PRO A 488 18.25 9.93 24.96
CA PRO A 488 18.26 10.33 26.38
C PRO A 488 17.88 11.80 26.60
N GLU A 489 17.19 12.08 27.71
CA GLU A 489 16.85 13.45 28.13
C GLU A 489 18.11 14.29 28.36
N GLU A 490 18.06 15.59 28.09
CA GLU A 490 19.20 16.52 28.15
C GLU A 490 20.34 16.22 27.15
N SER A 491 20.07 15.43 26.09
CA SER A 491 21.02 15.24 24.99
C SER A 491 21.02 16.43 24.03
N MET A 492 22.20 16.81 23.54
CA MET A 492 22.35 17.78 22.44
C MET A 492 22.14 17.09 21.10
N VAL A 493 21.26 17.65 20.27
CA VAL A 493 20.95 17.12 18.92
C VAL A 493 21.17 18.18 17.86
N LYS A 494 21.41 17.73 16.62
CA LYS A 494 21.35 18.54 15.40
C LYS A 494 20.06 18.28 14.65
N ALA A 495 19.65 19.25 13.83
CA ALA A 495 18.54 19.11 12.91
C ALA A 495 18.75 17.89 12.00
N GLY A 496 17.74 17.02 11.95
CA GLY A 496 17.77 15.75 11.22
C GLY A 496 18.19 14.53 12.04
N ASP A 497 18.75 14.71 13.25
CA ASP A 497 19.11 13.57 14.10
C ASP A 497 17.87 12.79 14.52
N VAL A 498 17.98 11.46 14.57
CA VAL A 498 16.88 10.60 15.01
C VAL A 498 16.71 10.71 16.51
N VAL A 499 15.53 11.13 16.95
CA VAL A 499 15.21 11.36 18.38
C VAL A 499 14.26 10.30 18.95
N ALA A 500 13.45 9.68 18.09
CA ALA A 500 12.57 8.58 18.49
C ALA A 500 12.34 7.61 17.31
N LYS A 501 12.17 6.33 17.63
CA LYS A 501 11.70 5.31 16.68
C LYS A 501 10.44 4.66 17.23
N LEU A 502 9.49 4.43 16.34
CA LEU A 502 8.22 3.77 16.62
C LEU A 502 8.23 2.35 16.02
N ASP A 503 7.43 1.45 16.59
CA ASP A 503 7.30 0.07 16.12
C ASP A 503 6.69 -0.01 14.70
N PRO A 504 7.44 -0.51 13.69
CA PRO A 504 6.96 -0.57 12.31
C PRO A 504 6.13 -1.82 11.98
N GLU A 505 6.11 -2.86 12.83
CA GLU A 505 5.70 -4.21 12.46
C GLU A 505 4.27 -4.28 11.89
N GLU A 506 3.30 -3.68 12.58
CA GLU A 506 1.90 -3.69 12.13
C GLU A 506 1.72 -2.93 10.81
N ARG A 507 2.53 -1.89 10.58
CA ARG A 507 2.49 -1.13 9.33
C ARG A 507 3.13 -1.91 8.19
N GLU A 508 4.23 -2.61 8.45
CA GLU A 508 4.86 -3.50 7.46
C GLU A 508 3.92 -4.64 7.06
N LYS A 509 3.20 -5.25 8.01
CA LYS A 509 2.14 -6.24 7.70
C LYS A 509 1.07 -5.65 6.79
N ARG A 510 0.60 -4.43 7.09
CA ARG A 510 -0.40 -3.73 6.24
C ARG A 510 0.15 -3.41 4.85
N ILE A 511 1.38 -2.93 4.74
CA ILE A 511 2.06 -2.67 3.46
C ILE A 511 2.18 -3.97 2.67
N SER A 512 2.63 -5.05 3.30
CA SER A 512 2.75 -6.39 2.69
C SER A 512 1.42 -6.90 2.14
N ASN A 513 0.30 -6.66 2.85
CA ASN A 513 -1.03 -7.06 2.38
C ASN A 513 -1.51 -6.21 1.20
N ILE A 514 -1.28 -4.90 1.24
CA ILE A 514 -1.65 -3.99 0.15
C ILE A 514 -0.76 -4.24 -1.07
N SER A 515 0.53 -4.52 -0.89
CA SER A 515 1.46 -4.83 -1.98
C SER A 515 1.13 -6.16 -2.65
N ALA A 516 0.72 -7.17 -1.89
CA ALA A 516 0.23 -8.43 -2.45
C ALA A 516 -1.03 -8.20 -3.31
N ASN A 517 -1.99 -7.41 -2.83
CA ASN A 517 -3.18 -7.04 -3.59
C ASN A 517 -2.83 -6.18 -4.83
N TYR A 518 -1.87 -5.25 -4.71
CA TYR A 518 -1.35 -4.49 -5.85
C TYR A 518 -0.81 -5.44 -6.92
N THR A 519 0.04 -6.39 -6.53
CA THR A 519 0.66 -7.37 -7.45
C THR A 519 -0.40 -8.24 -8.13
N GLU A 520 -1.45 -8.65 -7.41
CA GLU A 520 -2.56 -9.43 -7.95
C GLU A 520 -3.34 -8.63 -9.01
N VAL A 521 -3.72 -7.39 -8.70
CA VAL A 521 -4.46 -6.53 -9.64
C VAL A 521 -3.58 -6.09 -10.82
N GLU A 522 -2.29 -5.88 -10.61
CA GLU A 522 -1.30 -5.60 -11.65
C GLU A 522 -1.18 -6.78 -12.62
N SER A 523 -1.04 -8.00 -12.09
CA SER A 523 -1.02 -9.23 -12.89
C SER A 523 -2.29 -9.35 -13.74
N ARG A 524 -3.46 -9.03 -13.18
CA ARG A 524 -4.73 -9.01 -13.92
C ARG A 524 -4.76 -7.93 -15.00
N CYS A 525 -4.19 -6.75 -14.76
CA CYS A 525 -4.07 -5.70 -15.78
C CYS A 525 -3.18 -6.15 -16.94
N ASN A 526 -2.04 -6.77 -16.64
CA ASN A 526 -1.12 -7.31 -17.65
C ASN A 526 -1.79 -8.41 -18.48
N GLU A 527 -2.52 -9.33 -17.83
CA GLU A 527 -3.32 -10.35 -18.54
C GLU A 527 -4.38 -9.72 -19.46
N LEU A 528 -5.10 -8.69 -19.00
CA LEU A 528 -6.10 -7.99 -19.81
C LEU A 528 -5.47 -7.23 -20.97
N GLU A 529 -4.28 -6.64 -20.80
CA GLU A 529 -3.53 -5.98 -21.86
C GLU A 529 -3.17 -6.95 -22.98
N LYS A 530 -2.70 -8.14 -22.61
CA LYS A 530 -2.42 -9.24 -23.55
C LYS A 530 -3.68 -9.73 -24.26
N LYS A 531 -4.77 -9.89 -23.52
CA LYS A 531 -6.08 -10.24 -24.09
C LYS A 531 -6.65 -9.17 -25.03
N ILE A 532 -6.37 -7.88 -24.80
CA ILE A 532 -6.75 -6.81 -25.74
C ILE A 532 -6.07 -7.05 -27.10
N GLU A 533 -4.79 -7.39 -27.09
CA GLU A 533 -4.06 -7.61 -28.34
C GLU A 533 -4.53 -8.86 -29.07
N ILE A 534 -4.77 -9.95 -28.34
CA ILE A 534 -5.42 -11.16 -28.88
C ILE A 534 -6.78 -10.81 -29.48
N THR A 535 -7.63 -10.06 -28.78
CA THR A 535 -8.97 -9.68 -29.25
C THR A 535 -8.90 -8.81 -30.51
N ARG A 536 -7.95 -7.88 -30.56
CA ARG A 536 -7.70 -7.05 -31.74
C ARG A 536 -7.31 -7.89 -32.95
N ARG A 537 -6.31 -8.77 -32.80
CA ARG A 537 -5.81 -9.64 -33.88
C ARG A 537 -6.87 -10.66 -34.33
N ASN A 538 -7.67 -11.18 -33.40
CA ASN A 538 -8.83 -12.02 -33.71
C ASN A 538 -9.90 -11.27 -34.48
N GLY A 539 -10.12 -10.00 -34.17
CA GLY A 539 -11.00 -9.12 -34.91
C GLY A 539 -10.52 -8.87 -36.33
N GLU A 540 -9.23 -8.56 -36.51
CA GLU A 540 -8.59 -8.37 -37.81
C GLU A 540 -8.70 -9.64 -38.67
N PHE A 541 -8.40 -10.80 -38.09
CA PHE A 541 -8.59 -12.10 -38.75
C PHE A 541 -10.05 -12.31 -39.18
N ARG A 542 -11.02 -12.11 -38.29
CA ARG A 542 -12.45 -12.26 -38.60
C ARG A 542 -12.89 -11.35 -39.75
N GLN A 543 -12.42 -10.11 -39.76
CA GLN A 543 -12.74 -9.14 -40.82
C GLN A 543 -12.10 -9.53 -42.15
N SER A 544 -10.83 -9.96 -42.13
CA SER A 544 -10.12 -10.42 -43.34
C SER A 544 -10.77 -11.69 -43.91
N ASN A 545 -11.09 -12.67 -43.05
CA ASN A 545 -11.77 -13.90 -43.44
C ASN A 545 -13.17 -13.62 -44.02
N ALA A 546 -13.93 -12.70 -43.42
CA ALA A 546 -15.21 -12.27 -43.98
C ALA A 546 -15.06 -11.59 -45.36
N GLY A 547 -14.01 -10.78 -45.55
CA GLY A 547 -13.67 -10.17 -46.84
C GLY A 547 -13.30 -11.20 -47.90
N ASN A 548 -12.51 -12.20 -47.52
CA ASN A 548 -12.12 -13.32 -48.37
C ASN A 548 -13.32 -14.22 -48.72
N ASN A 549 -14.22 -14.46 -47.77
CA ASN A 549 -15.49 -15.15 -48.03
C ASN A 549 -16.34 -14.37 -49.05
N LEU A 550 -16.47 -13.05 -48.90
CA LEU A 550 -17.15 -12.19 -49.87
C LEU A 550 -16.51 -12.30 -51.27
N ALA A 551 -15.18 -12.31 -51.37
CA ALA A 551 -14.47 -12.50 -52.63
C ALA A 551 -14.81 -13.85 -53.29
N THR A 552 -14.78 -14.95 -52.52
CA THR A 552 -15.16 -16.29 -53.02
C THR A 552 -16.62 -16.36 -53.47
N VAL A 553 -17.55 -15.82 -52.67
CA VAL A 553 -18.97 -15.76 -53.02
C VAL A 553 -19.18 -14.92 -54.27
N ARG A 554 -18.49 -13.79 -54.41
CA ARG A 554 -18.55 -12.94 -55.60
C ARG A 554 -18.12 -13.68 -56.86
N ILE A 555 -17.01 -14.43 -56.82
CA ILE A 555 -16.57 -15.26 -57.96
C ILE A 555 -17.66 -16.29 -58.31
N SER A 556 -18.25 -16.98 -57.31
CA SER A 556 -19.31 -17.96 -57.54
C SER A 556 -20.61 -17.34 -58.08
N SER A 557 -20.94 -16.13 -57.65
CA SER A 557 -22.11 -15.37 -58.11
C SER A 557 -21.91 -14.88 -59.54
N GLU A 558 -20.75 -14.36 -59.88
CA GLU A 558 -20.41 -13.95 -61.25
C GLU A 558 -20.47 -15.13 -62.23
N GLU A 559 -19.97 -16.31 -61.84
CA GLU A 559 -20.10 -17.53 -62.64
C GLU A 559 -21.57 -17.92 -62.86
N THR A 560 -22.39 -17.94 -61.81
CA THR A 560 -23.81 -18.32 -61.97
C THR A 560 -24.65 -17.29 -62.72
N LEU A 561 -24.27 -16.01 -62.69
CA LEU A 561 -24.98 -14.94 -63.38
C LEU A 561 -24.63 -14.86 -64.87
N ASN A 562 -23.34 -14.94 -65.19
CA ASN A 562 -22.80 -14.54 -66.49
C ASN A 562 -22.13 -15.68 -67.26
N PHE A 563 -21.74 -16.77 -66.61
CA PHE A 563 -21.04 -17.87 -67.27
C PHE A 563 -22.00 -18.96 -67.73
N VAL A 564 -21.83 -19.39 -68.99
CA VAL A 564 -22.56 -20.50 -69.59
C VAL A 564 -21.54 -21.58 -69.98
N PRO A 565 -21.62 -22.80 -69.44
CA PRO A 565 -20.69 -23.87 -69.79
C PRO A 565 -20.71 -24.18 -71.30
N PRO A 566 -19.57 -24.08 -72.00
CA PRO A 566 -19.54 -24.17 -73.46
C PRO A 566 -19.79 -25.60 -73.98
N LEU A 567 -19.30 -26.65 -73.29
CA LEU A 567 -19.41 -28.04 -73.75
C LEU A 567 -20.87 -28.53 -73.92
N PRO A 568 -21.79 -28.30 -72.95
CA PRO A 568 -23.22 -28.59 -73.16
C PRO A 568 -23.84 -27.86 -74.35
N VAL A 569 -23.44 -26.60 -74.59
CA VAL A 569 -23.91 -25.82 -75.74
C VAL A 569 -23.42 -26.44 -77.04
N PHE A 570 -22.11 -26.68 -77.19
CA PHE A 570 -21.54 -27.31 -78.38
C PHE A 570 -22.12 -28.69 -78.65
N ARG A 571 -22.36 -29.50 -77.60
CA ARG A 571 -22.99 -30.81 -77.73
C ARG A 571 -24.42 -30.68 -78.24
N ASN A 572 -25.21 -29.73 -77.74
CA ASN A 572 -26.58 -29.51 -78.18
C ASN A 572 -26.68 -28.85 -79.57
N GLU A 573 -25.69 -28.04 -79.97
CA GLU A 573 -25.56 -27.55 -81.35
C GLU A 573 -25.28 -28.73 -82.31
N MET A 574 -24.36 -29.62 -81.93
CA MET A 574 -24.08 -30.84 -82.70
C MET A 574 -25.34 -31.72 -82.84
N THR A 575 -26.10 -31.96 -81.76
CA THR A 575 -27.32 -32.78 -81.84
C THR A 575 -28.41 -32.14 -82.68
N LEU A 576 -28.57 -30.81 -82.61
CA LEU A 576 -29.49 -30.05 -83.43
C LEU A 576 -29.15 -30.16 -84.92
N GLU A 577 -27.88 -29.95 -85.28
CA GLU A 577 -27.43 -30.04 -86.66
C GLU A 577 -27.57 -31.46 -87.23
N LEU A 578 -27.24 -32.50 -86.45
CA LEU A 578 -27.47 -33.89 -86.84
C LEU A 578 -28.97 -34.18 -87.03
N ALA A 579 -29.85 -33.66 -86.16
CA ALA A 579 -31.29 -33.82 -86.29
C ALA A 579 -31.84 -33.10 -87.55
N LYS A 580 -31.34 -31.90 -87.87
CA LYS A 580 -31.67 -31.16 -89.10
C LYS A 580 -31.21 -31.90 -90.36
N ILE A 581 -30.00 -32.48 -90.35
CA ILE A 581 -29.50 -33.31 -91.46
C ILE A 581 -30.42 -34.52 -91.70
N GLN A 582 -30.88 -35.19 -90.63
CA GLN A 582 -31.83 -36.30 -90.73
C GLN A 582 -33.20 -35.85 -91.25
N LEU A 583 -33.72 -34.73 -90.76
CA LEU A 583 -34.98 -34.15 -91.23
C LEU A 583 -34.90 -33.79 -92.72
N ALA A 584 -33.86 -33.07 -93.14
CA ALA A 584 -33.64 -32.70 -94.54
C ALA A 584 -33.52 -33.92 -95.46
N ALA A 585 -32.88 -35.00 -95.01
CA ALA A 585 -32.78 -36.23 -95.78
C ALA A 585 -34.14 -36.93 -95.94
N THR A 586 -34.94 -36.99 -94.87
CA THR A 586 -36.30 -37.57 -94.92
C THR A 586 -37.28 -36.73 -95.72
N GLN A 587 -37.17 -35.39 -95.66
CA GLN A 587 -37.94 -34.47 -96.49
C GLN A 587 -37.61 -34.66 -97.97
N ARG A 588 -36.31 -34.63 -98.34
CA ARG A 588 -35.86 -34.92 -99.72
C ARG A 588 -36.34 -36.27 -100.23
N ARG A 589 -36.40 -37.29 -99.37
CA ARG A 589 -36.97 -38.60 -99.74
C ARG A 589 -38.47 -38.51 -100.02
N LEU A 590 -39.24 -37.81 -99.19
CA LEU A 590 -40.68 -37.62 -99.39
C LEU A 590 -40.98 -36.81 -100.66
N ASP A 591 -40.27 -35.70 -100.88
CA ASP A 591 -40.46 -34.82 -102.04
C ASP A 591 -40.19 -35.56 -103.35
N ARG A 592 -39.17 -36.43 -103.36
CA ARG A 592 -38.88 -37.28 -104.51
C ARG A 592 -39.98 -38.30 -104.79
N GLU A 593 -40.57 -38.90 -103.77
CA GLU A 593 -41.69 -39.84 -103.98
C GLU A 593 -42.95 -39.13 -104.47
N LEU A 594 -43.21 -37.91 -103.98
CA LEU A 594 -44.34 -37.09 -104.42
C LEU A 594 -44.16 -36.52 -105.84
N GLY A 595 -42.92 -36.26 -106.27
CA GLY A 595 -42.60 -35.75 -107.60
C GLY A 595 -42.60 -36.78 -108.74
N LYS A 596 -42.72 -38.08 -108.44
CA LYS A 596 -42.80 -39.14 -109.45
C LYS A 596 -44.20 -39.20 -110.08
N LYS A 597 -44.29 -39.28 -111.41
CA LYS A 597 -45.55 -39.46 -112.14
C LYS A 597 -46.32 -40.72 -111.71
N ASN A 598 -45.61 -41.81 -111.41
CA ASN A 598 -46.14 -43.03 -110.81
C ASN A 598 -45.41 -43.28 -109.46
N PRO A 599 -46.07 -43.08 -108.31
CA PRO A 599 -45.46 -43.32 -107.00
C PRO A 599 -45.04 -44.78 -106.85
N THR A 600 -43.81 -45.01 -106.38
CA THR A 600 -43.28 -46.38 -106.21
C THR A 600 -43.66 -46.98 -104.84
N MET A 601 -44.09 -46.15 -103.90
CA MET A 601 -44.50 -46.54 -102.56
C MET A 601 -46.03 -46.65 -102.43
N SER A 602 -46.49 -47.63 -101.66
CA SER A 602 -47.91 -47.78 -101.34
C SER A 602 -48.42 -46.62 -100.46
N PRO A 603 -49.74 -46.35 -100.42
CA PRO A 603 -50.32 -45.33 -99.54
C PRO A 603 -49.95 -45.50 -98.05
N ALA A 604 -49.85 -46.75 -97.58
CA ALA A 604 -49.46 -47.07 -96.21
C ALA A 604 -47.99 -46.72 -95.93
N GLU A 605 -47.10 -46.94 -96.88
CA GLU A 605 -45.68 -46.62 -96.76
C GLU A 605 -45.42 -45.12 -96.86
N LEU A 606 -46.15 -44.39 -97.71
CA LEU A 606 -46.14 -42.93 -97.73
C LEU A 606 -46.63 -42.34 -96.40
N ALA A 607 -47.69 -42.91 -95.81
CA ALA A 607 -48.15 -42.53 -94.48
C ALA A 607 -47.09 -42.80 -93.39
N ARG A 608 -46.37 -43.93 -93.47
CA ARG A 608 -45.22 -44.21 -92.58
C ARG A 608 -44.11 -43.18 -92.75
N LEU A 609 -43.77 -42.80 -94.00
CA LEU A 609 -42.74 -41.80 -94.30
C LEU A 609 -43.11 -40.40 -93.77
N LYS A 610 -44.37 -39.99 -93.93
CA LYS A 610 -44.91 -38.75 -93.32
C LYS A 610 -44.82 -38.77 -91.79
N ARG A 611 -45.14 -39.91 -91.15
CA ARG A 611 -44.95 -40.08 -89.69
C ARG A 611 -43.49 -40.05 -89.27
N THR A 612 -42.57 -40.57 -90.07
CA THR A 612 -41.13 -40.47 -89.77
C THR A 612 -40.63 -39.05 -89.92
N LEU A 613 -41.08 -38.31 -90.94
CA LEU A 613 -40.78 -36.89 -91.08
C LEU A 613 -41.26 -36.11 -89.85
N ARG A 614 -42.52 -36.31 -89.42
CA ARG A 614 -43.05 -35.69 -88.20
C ARG A 614 -42.26 -36.06 -86.94
N ARG A 615 -41.75 -37.30 -86.83
CA ARG A 615 -40.86 -37.68 -85.73
C ARG A 615 -39.53 -36.94 -85.78
N HIS A 616 -38.95 -36.75 -86.96
CA HIS A 616 -37.72 -35.97 -87.11
C HIS A 616 -37.94 -34.47 -86.86
N THR A 617 -39.09 -33.89 -87.23
CA THR A 617 -39.41 -32.49 -86.88
C THR A 617 -39.50 -32.30 -85.37
N LEU A 618 -40.19 -33.21 -84.67
CA LEU A 618 -40.27 -33.17 -83.19
C LEU A 618 -38.89 -33.34 -82.53
N LYS A 619 -37.99 -34.14 -83.12
CA LYS A 619 -36.61 -34.25 -82.63
C LYS A 619 -35.81 -32.97 -82.82
N VAL A 620 -36.01 -32.24 -83.93
CA VAL A 620 -35.39 -30.93 -84.15
C VAL A 620 -35.93 -29.93 -83.12
N GLU A 621 -37.25 -29.83 -82.95
CA GLU A 621 -37.86 -28.97 -81.92
C GLU A 621 -37.32 -29.29 -80.51
N GLN A 622 -37.20 -30.58 -80.17
CA GLN A 622 -36.62 -31.01 -78.90
C GLN A 622 -35.14 -30.59 -78.75
N ALA A 623 -34.35 -30.72 -79.81
CA ALA A 623 -32.94 -30.31 -79.82
C ALA A 623 -32.79 -28.78 -79.73
N GLU A 624 -33.66 -28.00 -80.38
CA GLU A 624 -33.72 -26.54 -80.27
C GLU A 624 -34.05 -26.10 -78.85
N LEU A 625 -35.03 -26.74 -78.21
CA LEU A 625 -35.37 -26.47 -76.81
C LEU A 625 -34.20 -26.79 -75.86
N ASN A 626 -33.50 -27.91 -76.06
CA ASN A 626 -32.34 -28.26 -75.25
C ASN A 626 -31.17 -27.28 -75.45
N LEU A 627 -30.97 -26.81 -76.69
CA LEU A 627 -29.97 -25.78 -76.98
C LEU A 627 -30.33 -24.44 -76.34
N SER A 628 -31.60 -24.01 -76.43
CA SER A 628 -32.08 -22.78 -75.76
C SER A 628 -31.83 -22.83 -74.27
N LYS A 629 -32.23 -23.93 -73.61
CA LYS A 629 -31.99 -24.15 -72.18
C LYS A 629 -30.51 -24.11 -71.82
N SER A 630 -29.64 -24.64 -72.68
CA SER A 630 -28.19 -24.63 -72.44
C SER A 630 -27.60 -23.23 -72.61
N ARG A 631 -28.09 -22.44 -73.57
CA ARG A 631 -27.65 -21.06 -73.81
C ARG A 631 -28.15 -20.07 -72.75
N GLU A 632 -29.32 -20.30 -72.17
CA GLU A 632 -29.84 -19.53 -71.04
C GLU A 632 -28.98 -19.68 -69.77
N GLY A 633 -28.27 -20.81 -69.65
CA GLY A 633 -27.37 -21.11 -68.55
C GLY A 633 -28.13 -21.42 -67.26
N SER A 634 -27.70 -20.80 -66.16
CA SER A 634 -28.33 -20.99 -64.86
C SER A 634 -29.78 -20.51 -64.83
N THR A 635 -30.63 -21.22 -64.08
CA THR A 635 -32.05 -20.90 -63.95
C THR A 635 -32.26 -19.54 -63.28
N ARG A 636 -33.42 -18.92 -63.52
CA ARG A 636 -33.81 -17.65 -62.85
C ARG A 636 -33.71 -17.76 -61.32
N ILE A 637 -34.09 -18.90 -60.75
CA ILE A 637 -33.99 -19.17 -59.31
C ILE A 637 -32.53 -19.20 -58.87
N ALA A 638 -31.66 -19.89 -59.61
CA ALA A 638 -30.22 -19.93 -59.30
C ALA A 638 -29.58 -18.53 -59.36
N LYS A 639 -29.89 -17.74 -60.39
CA LYS A 639 -29.42 -16.35 -60.52
C LYS A 639 -29.90 -15.46 -59.38
N SER A 640 -31.17 -15.59 -58.97
CA SER A 640 -31.70 -14.85 -57.83
C SER A 640 -31.02 -15.25 -56.52
N ARG A 641 -30.81 -16.56 -56.30
CA ARG A 641 -30.13 -17.07 -55.11
C ARG A 641 -28.67 -16.63 -55.04
N ALA A 642 -27.98 -16.58 -56.17
CA ALA A 642 -26.61 -16.09 -56.25
C ALA A 642 -26.47 -14.60 -55.88
N LYS A 643 -27.46 -13.77 -56.26
CA LYS A 643 -27.52 -12.36 -55.84
C LYS A 643 -27.77 -12.23 -54.33
N LEU A 644 -28.74 -12.97 -53.80
CA LEU A 644 -29.02 -12.98 -52.36
C LEU A 644 -27.81 -13.42 -51.55
N ASN A 645 -27.12 -14.49 -51.97
CA ASN A 645 -25.91 -14.95 -51.31
C ASN A 645 -24.80 -13.87 -51.29
N LEU A 646 -24.71 -13.06 -52.35
CA LEU A 646 -23.75 -11.95 -52.42
C LEU A 646 -24.13 -10.83 -51.44
N GLU A 647 -25.40 -10.41 -51.44
CA GLU A 647 -25.93 -9.42 -50.48
C GLU A 647 -25.77 -9.90 -49.03
N ASP A 648 -26.04 -11.17 -48.76
CA ASP A 648 -25.86 -11.80 -47.44
C ASP A 648 -24.38 -11.76 -47.00
N ALA A 649 -23.44 -12.02 -47.92
CA ALA A 649 -22.01 -11.95 -47.64
C ALA A 649 -21.53 -10.51 -47.39
N GLU A 650 -22.05 -9.53 -48.12
CA GLU A 650 -21.77 -8.10 -47.91
C GLU A 650 -22.28 -7.63 -46.54
N ALA A 651 -23.53 -7.98 -46.20
CA ALA A 651 -24.10 -7.71 -44.88
C ALA A 651 -23.34 -8.44 -43.75
N GLY A 652 -22.86 -9.66 -44.02
CA GLY A 652 -22.01 -10.41 -43.11
C GLY A 652 -20.68 -9.70 -42.80
N LEU A 653 -20.01 -9.14 -43.82
CA LEU A 653 -18.80 -8.34 -43.63
C LEU A 653 -19.06 -7.07 -42.80
N GLU A 654 -20.16 -6.37 -43.05
CA GLU A 654 -20.52 -5.17 -42.27
C GLU A 654 -20.85 -5.52 -40.81
N SER A 655 -21.62 -6.58 -40.59
CA SER A 655 -21.98 -7.07 -39.25
C SER A 655 -20.76 -7.51 -38.46
N THR A 656 -19.84 -8.25 -39.09
CA THR A 656 -18.58 -8.66 -38.45
C THR A 656 -17.72 -7.46 -38.06
N ALA A 657 -17.59 -6.45 -38.93
CA ALA A 657 -16.86 -5.22 -38.59
C ALA A 657 -17.46 -4.50 -37.37
N LYS A 658 -18.79 -4.41 -37.27
CA LYS A 658 -19.47 -3.86 -36.08
C LYS A 658 -19.23 -4.70 -34.83
N SER A 659 -19.33 -6.03 -34.92
CA SER A 659 -19.06 -6.93 -33.80
C SER A 659 -17.63 -6.78 -33.28
N VAL A 660 -16.65 -6.74 -34.19
CA VAL A 660 -15.22 -6.55 -33.85
C VAL A 660 -15.00 -5.22 -33.14
N HIS A 661 -15.67 -4.15 -33.57
CA HIS A 661 -15.60 -2.86 -32.89
C HIS A 661 -16.12 -2.94 -31.43
N PHE A 662 -17.28 -3.59 -31.21
CA PHE A 662 -17.85 -3.73 -29.87
C PHE A 662 -17.03 -4.65 -28.97
N ASP A 663 -16.49 -5.75 -29.49
CA ASP A 663 -15.63 -6.67 -28.75
C ASP A 663 -14.39 -5.93 -28.22
N ASN A 664 -13.69 -5.19 -29.09
CA ASN A 664 -12.54 -4.37 -28.71
C ASN A 664 -12.89 -3.27 -27.69
N LEU A 665 -14.04 -2.62 -27.85
CA LEU A 665 -14.50 -1.60 -26.90
C LEU A 665 -14.81 -2.20 -25.52
N SER A 666 -15.41 -3.39 -25.49
CA SER A 666 -15.82 -4.06 -24.26
C SER A 666 -14.61 -4.42 -23.38
N ILE A 667 -13.60 -5.05 -23.98
CA ILE A 667 -12.40 -5.48 -23.27
C ILE A 667 -11.55 -4.29 -22.82
N ARG A 668 -11.47 -3.24 -23.63
CA ARG A 668 -10.78 -2.00 -23.25
C ARG A 668 -11.42 -1.34 -22.04
N ARG A 669 -12.76 -1.31 -21.98
CA ARG A 669 -13.49 -0.80 -20.80
C ARG A 669 -13.22 -1.63 -19.55
N GLU A 670 -13.05 -2.94 -19.67
CA GLU A 670 -12.68 -3.79 -18.53
C GLU A 670 -11.26 -3.49 -18.04
N TYR A 671 -10.29 -3.37 -18.95
CA TYR A 671 -8.93 -2.96 -18.64
C TYR A 671 -8.89 -1.60 -17.93
N ASP A 672 -9.59 -0.60 -18.45
CA ASP A 672 -9.62 0.76 -17.86
C ASP A 672 -10.16 0.74 -16.42
N ARG A 673 -11.19 -0.07 -16.13
CA ARG A 673 -11.72 -0.23 -14.76
C ARG A 673 -10.67 -0.86 -13.82
N ASN A 674 -9.99 -1.92 -14.26
CA ASN A 674 -8.96 -2.57 -13.46
C ASN A 674 -7.75 -1.66 -13.24
N LYS A 675 -7.35 -0.90 -14.26
CA LYS A 675 -6.26 0.08 -14.18
C LYS A 675 -6.58 1.21 -13.20
N GLN A 676 -7.82 1.71 -13.21
CA GLN A 676 -8.28 2.68 -12.22
C GLN A 676 -8.24 2.10 -10.80
N HIS A 677 -8.64 0.84 -10.63
CA HIS A 677 -8.56 0.15 -9.34
C HIS A 677 -7.10 -0.01 -8.88
N LEU A 678 -6.18 -0.39 -9.78
CA LEU A 678 -4.76 -0.48 -9.51
C LEU A 678 -4.19 0.86 -9.03
N GLN A 679 -4.52 1.97 -9.71
CA GLN A 679 -4.11 3.31 -9.29
C GLN A 679 -4.62 3.69 -7.90
N GLN A 680 -5.83 3.26 -7.52
CA GLN A 680 -6.36 3.51 -6.18
C GLN A 680 -5.57 2.72 -5.12
N ILE A 681 -5.21 1.47 -5.42
CA ILE A 681 -4.38 0.63 -4.54
C ILE A 681 -2.97 1.21 -4.43
N ASP A 682 -2.35 1.63 -5.53
CA ASP A 682 -1.02 2.25 -5.51
C ASP A 682 -1.01 3.51 -4.65
N ARG A 683 -1.94 4.45 -4.86
CA ARG A 683 -2.07 5.63 -3.98
C ARG A 683 -2.28 5.26 -2.51
N ARG A 684 -2.91 4.13 -2.22
CA ARG A 684 -3.04 3.63 -0.84
C ARG A 684 -1.72 3.05 -0.33
N LEU A 685 -0.99 2.30 -1.15
CA LEU A 685 0.31 1.72 -0.83
C LEU A 685 1.34 2.82 -0.54
N GLN A 686 1.47 3.82 -1.44
CA GLN A 686 2.37 4.95 -1.26
C GLN A 686 2.09 5.71 0.04
N ARG A 687 0.81 5.92 0.39
CA ARG A 687 0.43 6.54 1.68
C ARG A 687 0.90 5.73 2.88
N GLU A 688 0.77 4.40 2.85
CA GLU A 688 1.23 3.55 3.95
C GLU A 688 2.76 3.48 4.02
N ILE A 689 3.48 3.54 2.89
CA ILE A 689 4.95 3.63 2.82
C ILE A 689 5.44 4.93 3.47
N VAL A 690 4.88 6.08 3.07
CA VAL A 690 5.24 7.38 3.69
C VAL A 690 4.97 7.36 5.19
N ARG A 691 3.85 6.76 5.61
CA ARG A 691 3.56 6.56 7.04
C ARG A 691 4.59 5.65 7.70
N ARG A 692 5.07 4.59 7.06
CA ARG A 692 6.13 3.72 7.62
C ARG A 692 7.38 4.54 7.89
N ASP A 693 7.78 5.38 6.95
CA ASP A 693 8.99 6.21 7.08
C ASP A 693 8.85 7.22 8.23
N ASN A 694 7.62 7.73 8.44
CA ASN A 694 7.27 8.58 9.59
C ASN A 694 7.36 7.90 10.98
N HIS A 695 7.65 6.60 11.09
CA HIS A 695 7.99 5.99 12.39
C HIS A 695 9.37 6.39 12.90
N VAL A 696 10.21 6.95 12.04
CA VAL A 696 11.49 7.53 12.43
C VAL A 696 11.27 9.02 12.62
N ILE A 697 11.30 9.48 13.86
CA ILE A 697 11.10 10.88 14.22
C ILE A 697 12.47 11.54 14.33
N THR A 698 12.64 12.66 13.63
CA THR A 698 13.88 13.43 13.59
C THR A 698 13.72 14.79 14.27
N ALA A 699 14.83 15.35 14.74
CA ALA A 699 14.87 16.69 15.33
C ALA A 699 14.67 17.78 14.25
N PRO A 700 13.78 18.75 14.45
CA PRO A 700 13.55 19.83 13.50
C PRO A 700 14.59 20.96 13.57
N ALA A 701 15.33 21.06 14.69
CA ALA A 701 16.31 22.10 14.96
C ALA A 701 17.44 21.57 15.85
N ASP A 702 18.52 22.35 15.96
CA ASP A 702 19.62 22.08 16.88
C ASP A 702 19.22 22.50 18.30
N GLY A 703 19.61 21.75 19.33
CA GLY A 703 19.43 22.16 20.72
C GLY A 703 19.35 21.01 21.71
N LEU A 704 18.92 21.33 22.93
CA LEU A 704 18.79 20.39 24.04
C LEU A 704 17.43 19.69 23.99
N ILE A 705 17.39 18.36 24.13
CA ILE A 705 16.12 17.60 24.18
C ILE A 705 15.52 17.64 25.59
N CYS A 706 14.26 18.08 25.67
CA CYS A 706 13.42 17.98 26.87
C CYS A 706 12.26 17.01 26.64
N TYR A 707 11.96 16.17 27.63
CA TYR A 707 10.87 15.22 27.53
C TYR A 707 9.55 15.87 27.91
N ASN A 708 8.58 15.81 27.00
CA ASN A 708 7.23 16.29 27.29
C ASN A 708 6.41 15.20 27.97
N LYS A 709 5.38 15.63 28.70
CA LYS A 709 4.42 14.72 29.31
C LYS A 709 3.42 14.28 28.25
N VAL A 710 3.29 12.98 28.08
CA VAL A 710 2.32 12.37 27.17
C VAL A 710 1.36 11.49 27.95
N TYR A 711 0.15 11.37 27.42
CA TYR A 711 -0.87 10.51 28.00
C TYR A 711 -0.47 9.04 27.87
N ASN A 712 -0.23 8.36 28.99
CA ASN A 712 0.19 6.95 29.01
C ASN A 712 -0.93 6.01 29.49
N GLY A 713 -2.17 6.24 29.03
CA GLY A 713 -3.34 5.41 29.35
C GLY A 713 -4.01 5.75 30.68
N ASN A 714 -3.25 5.88 31.76
CA ASN A 714 -3.78 6.18 33.10
C ASN A 714 -3.46 7.59 33.59
N ASN A 715 -2.21 8.03 33.42
CA ASN A 715 -1.69 9.30 33.94
C ASN A 715 -0.91 10.06 32.87
N MET A 716 -0.73 11.38 33.08
CA MET A 716 0.18 12.20 32.30
C MET A 716 1.59 12.00 32.86
N ALA A 717 2.46 11.34 32.10
CA ALA A 717 3.83 11.03 32.52
C ALA A 717 4.82 11.47 31.44
N LYS A 718 6.09 11.71 31.83
CA LYS A 718 7.16 11.94 30.85
C LYS A 718 7.19 10.78 29.85
N VAL A 719 7.47 11.11 28.58
CA VAL A 719 7.58 10.12 27.51
C VAL A 719 8.63 9.05 27.87
N ALA A 720 8.30 7.78 27.60
CA ALA A 720 9.15 6.64 27.93
C ALA A 720 9.01 5.54 26.88
N LEU A 721 9.99 4.63 26.86
CA LEU A 721 9.97 3.44 26.00
C LEU A 721 8.72 2.58 26.31
N GLY A 722 8.02 2.17 25.27
CA GLY A 722 6.77 1.41 25.35
C GLY A 722 5.49 2.26 25.38
N ASN A 723 5.59 3.59 25.55
CA ASN A 723 4.42 4.47 25.47
C ASN A 723 3.84 4.48 24.05
N THR A 724 2.51 4.47 23.96
CA THR A 724 1.77 4.60 22.71
C THR A 724 1.61 6.08 22.34
N VAL A 725 2.03 6.47 21.13
CA VAL A 725 1.97 7.87 20.70
C VAL A 725 1.25 8.02 19.36
N GLY A 726 0.27 8.92 19.34
CA GLY A 726 -0.53 9.21 18.15
C GLY A 726 0.05 10.34 17.30
N PRO A 727 -0.45 10.54 16.06
CA PRO A 727 -0.07 11.65 15.23
C PRO A 727 -0.38 12.98 15.94
N ARG A 728 0.52 13.96 15.78
CA ARG A 728 0.51 15.28 16.43
C ARG A 728 0.74 15.28 17.94
N PHE A 729 1.07 14.14 18.55
CA PHE A 729 1.47 14.15 19.95
C PHE A 729 2.81 14.87 20.09
N ASN A 730 2.89 15.79 21.04
CA ASN A 730 4.13 16.49 21.37
C ASN A 730 4.93 15.64 22.36
N ILE A 731 5.93 14.91 21.86
CA ILE A 731 6.68 13.93 22.64
C ILE A 731 7.95 14.52 23.24
N LEU A 732 8.59 15.47 22.56
CA LEU A 732 9.84 16.10 22.98
C LEU A 732 9.80 17.59 22.61
N SER A 733 10.57 18.42 23.30
CA SER A 733 10.72 19.84 22.97
C SER A 733 12.20 20.24 22.93
N ILE A 734 12.51 21.23 22.10
CA ILE A 734 13.82 21.87 22.02
C ILE A 734 13.65 23.34 22.45
N PRO A 735 13.91 23.69 23.72
CA PRO A 735 13.82 25.06 24.18
C PRO A 735 14.96 25.92 23.61
N ASP A 736 14.64 27.11 23.09
CA ASP A 736 15.64 28.10 22.70
C ASP A 736 16.15 28.80 23.96
N VAL A 737 17.42 28.55 24.29
CA VAL A 737 18.06 29.11 25.49
C VAL A 737 18.58 30.55 25.29
N SER A 738 18.51 31.09 24.06
CA SER A 738 19.02 32.43 23.73
C SER A 738 18.12 33.55 24.24
N GLU A 739 16.81 33.30 24.29
CA GLU A 739 15.79 34.25 24.71
C GLU A 739 14.96 33.63 25.84
N MET A 740 15.18 34.10 27.07
CA MET A 740 14.42 33.67 28.25
C MET A 740 13.50 34.78 28.73
N GLU A 741 12.29 34.41 29.13
CA GLU A 741 11.34 35.28 29.80
C GLU A 741 10.95 34.73 31.16
N ILE A 742 10.58 35.62 32.07
CA ILE A 742 10.03 35.26 33.36
C ILE A 742 8.55 35.56 33.32
N LYS A 743 7.73 34.55 33.57
CA LYS A 743 6.29 34.74 33.80
C LYS A 743 6.05 34.92 35.30
N VAL A 744 5.60 36.10 35.69
CA VAL A 744 5.31 36.48 37.07
C VAL A 744 3.82 36.79 37.23
N GLU A 745 3.20 36.35 38.31
CA GLU A 745 1.84 36.76 38.67
C GLU A 745 1.89 38.00 39.57
N VAL A 746 1.23 39.08 39.14
CA VAL A 746 1.23 40.35 39.85
C VAL A 746 -0.19 40.72 40.29
N PRO A 747 -0.41 41.23 41.52
CA PRO A 747 -1.73 41.67 41.96
C PRO A 747 -2.34 42.76 41.08
N GLU A 748 -3.64 42.65 40.79
CA GLU A 748 -4.42 43.56 39.93
C GLU A 748 -4.22 45.04 40.26
N LYS A 749 -4.07 45.40 41.54
CA LYS A 749 -3.86 46.80 41.98
C LYS A 749 -2.67 47.50 41.32
N TYR A 750 -1.69 46.75 40.80
CA TYR A 750 -0.50 47.29 40.11
C TYR A 750 -0.63 47.27 38.59
N TYR A 751 -1.79 46.87 38.05
CA TYR A 751 -2.03 46.83 36.60
C TYR A 751 -1.85 48.19 35.93
N GLY A 752 -2.24 49.29 36.60
CA GLY A 752 -2.07 50.64 36.07
C GLY A 752 -0.61 51.12 36.02
N ASP A 753 0.27 50.54 36.84
CA ASP A 753 1.67 50.98 36.97
C ASP A 753 2.60 50.15 36.06
N ILE A 754 2.20 48.93 35.68
CA ILE A 754 3.01 48.00 34.88
C ILE A 754 2.68 48.16 33.39
N LEU A 755 3.56 48.83 32.66
CA LEU A 755 3.48 48.97 31.21
C LEU A 755 4.61 48.20 30.51
N PRO A 756 4.40 47.71 29.27
CA PRO A 756 5.46 47.18 28.44
C PRO A 756 6.62 48.18 28.29
N GLY A 757 7.85 47.70 28.44
CA GLY A 757 9.08 48.51 28.41
C GLY A 757 9.63 48.93 29.78
N LEU A 758 8.89 48.68 30.87
CA LEU A 758 9.38 48.96 32.23
C LEU A 758 10.61 48.11 32.58
N GLU A 759 11.65 48.75 33.13
CA GLU A 759 12.84 48.06 33.64
C GLU A 759 12.59 47.52 35.06
N VAL A 760 12.97 46.26 35.29
CA VAL A 760 12.80 45.54 36.55
C VAL A 760 14.08 44.83 36.95
N GLU A 761 14.32 44.69 38.25
CA GLU A 761 15.46 43.91 38.77
C GLU A 761 15.03 42.47 39.00
N VAL A 762 15.83 41.50 38.55
CA VAL A 762 15.54 40.06 38.65
C VAL A 762 16.62 39.38 39.49
N ARG A 763 16.24 38.61 40.50
CA ARG A 763 17.14 37.75 41.29
C ARG A 763 16.79 36.29 41.06
N ILE A 764 17.78 35.44 40.75
CA ILE A 764 17.59 33.99 40.65
C ILE A 764 18.30 33.34 41.84
N PRO A 765 17.58 32.91 42.89
CA PRO A 765 18.20 32.41 44.13
C PRO A 765 19.18 31.26 43.93
N SER A 766 18.96 30.42 42.91
CA SER A 766 19.78 29.25 42.58
C SER A 766 21.12 29.59 41.91
N LEU A 767 21.27 30.79 41.34
CA LEU A 767 22.49 31.28 40.70
C LEU A 767 23.32 32.22 41.60
N GLY A 768 22.84 32.51 42.81
CA GLY A 768 23.51 33.38 43.80
C GLY A 768 22.76 34.70 44.05
N GLU A 769 23.46 35.70 44.59
CA GLU A 769 22.87 37.02 44.93
C GLU A 769 22.86 38.02 43.77
N ALA A 770 23.35 37.63 42.59
CA ALA A 770 23.44 38.52 41.43
C ALA A 770 22.04 38.99 40.97
N ARG A 771 21.91 40.31 40.75
CA ARG A 771 20.70 40.93 40.20
C ARG A 771 20.88 41.17 38.70
N LEU A 772 19.98 40.62 37.90
CA LEU A 772 19.91 40.75 36.46
C LEU A 772 18.93 41.87 36.09
N ALA A 773 19.22 42.63 35.04
CA ALA A 773 18.27 43.60 34.49
C ALA A 773 17.25 42.86 33.59
N GLY A 774 15.97 43.07 33.84
CA GLY A 774 14.86 42.59 33.03
C GLY A 774 14.03 43.74 32.48
N THR A 775 13.33 43.50 31.37
CA THR A 775 12.36 44.45 30.82
C THR A 775 11.00 43.78 30.67
N VAL A 776 9.93 44.43 31.11
CA VAL A 776 8.55 43.95 30.92
C VAL A 776 8.27 43.90 29.41
N SER A 777 8.13 42.70 28.86
CA SER A 777 7.87 42.49 27.43
C SER A 777 6.38 42.51 27.13
N LYS A 778 5.57 41.91 28.01
CA LYS A 778 4.14 41.80 27.83
C LYS A 778 3.41 41.78 29.16
N VAL A 779 2.25 42.42 29.19
CA VAL A 779 1.28 42.34 30.27
C VAL A 779 0.07 41.58 29.75
N ASP A 780 -0.28 40.46 30.38
CA ASP A 780 -1.43 39.67 29.95
C ASP A 780 -2.73 40.43 30.25
N LEU A 781 -3.69 40.33 29.32
CA LEU A 781 -4.96 41.05 29.37
C LEU A 781 -5.99 40.38 30.30
N LEU A 782 -5.76 39.10 30.62
CA LEU A 782 -6.69 38.28 31.40
C LEU A 782 -6.19 38.18 32.84
N PHE A 783 -7.11 38.39 33.77
CA PHE A 783 -6.87 38.24 35.19
C PHE A 783 -7.25 36.84 35.66
N SER A 784 -6.44 36.26 36.52
CA SER A 784 -6.66 34.97 37.16
C SER A 784 -6.78 35.13 38.67
N ASN A 785 -7.77 34.46 39.25
CA ASN A 785 -7.82 34.30 40.70
C ASN A 785 -6.64 33.45 41.14
N ARG A 786 -5.81 33.99 42.02
CA ARG A 786 -4.71 33.22 42.60
C ARG A 786 -5.30 32.05 43.40
N GLY A 787 -4.95 30.82 43.00
CA GLY A 787 -5.33 29.62 43.75
C GLY A 787 -4.75 29.67 45.16
N LYS A 788 -5.48 29.15 46.16
CA LYS A 788 -4.94 29.01 47.52
C LYS A 788 -3.66 28.18 47.47
N LYS A 789 -2.52 28.78 47.89
CA LYS A 789 -1.33 28.00 48.26
C LYS A 789 -1.62 27.36 49.60
N ASP A 790 -1.85 26.04 49.64
CA ASP A 790 -2.15 25.29 50.88
C ASP A 790 -0.99 25.26 51.90
N SER A 791 0.12 25.96 51.64
CA SER A 791 1.29 25.99 52.52
C SER A 791 1.18 26.93 53.73
N GLN A 792 0.03 27.58 53.97
CA GLN A 792 -0.27 28.23 55.25
C GLN A 792 -1.37 27.48 56.02
N LEU A 793 -1.17 26.20 56.33
CA LEU A 793 -1.93 25.53 57.39
C LEU A 793 -1.19 25.68 58.73
N GLY A 794 -1.10 26.93 59.21
CA GLY A 794 -0.89 27.19 60.62
C GLY A 794 -2.20 26.97 61.37
N LEU A 795 -2.22 26.12 62.39
CA LEU A 795 -3.42 25.73 63.16
C LEU A 795 -4.18 26.88 63.85
N TYR A 796 -3.73 28.14 63.76
CA TYR A 796 -4.46 29.33 64.20
C TYR A 796 -4.07 30.54 63.34
N SER A 797 -4.90 30.91 62.37
CA SER A 797 -5.04 32.29 61.88
C SER A 797 -6.28 32.39 61.01
N SER A 798 -7.39 32.82 61.60
CA SER A 798 -8.43 33.52 60.87
C SER A 798 -7.90 34.92 60.56
N HIS A 799 -7.87 35.27 59.27
CA HIS A 799 -7.61 36.58 58.61
C HIS A 799 -6.50 36.50 57.56
N GLU A 800 -6.75 35.76 56.48
CA GLU A 800 -6.15 36.05 55.16
C GLU A 800 -7.31 36.29 54.16
N PRO A 801 -7.28 37.39 53.38
CA PRO A 801 -8.41 37.78 52.55
C PRO A 801 -8.63 36.80 51.39
N LEU A 802 -9.89 36.64 51.01
CA LEU A 802 -10.32 35.85 49.84
C LEU A 802 -9.59 36.30 48.57
N GLY A 803 -9.11 35.32 47.79
CA GLY A 803 -8.85 35.38 46.34
C GLY A 803 -8.27 36.69 45.82
N GLU A 804 -6.96 36.88 45.94
CA GLU A 804 -6.27 38.00 45.28
C GLU A 804 -6.32 37.77 43.75
N VAL A 805 -6.93 38.71 43.03
CA VAL A 805 -6.96 38.72 41.56
C VAL A 805 -5.58 39.16 41.07
N THR A 806 -4.99 38.38 40.19
CA THR A 806 -3.65 38.61 39.63
C THR A 806 -3.70 38.64 38.12
N PHE A 807 -2.72 39.26 37.47
CA PHE A 807 -2.48 39.15 36.04
C PHE A 807 -1.03 38.72 35.81
N ALA A 808 -0.78 38.02 34.72
CA ALA A 808 0.56 37.58 34.39
C ALA A 808 1.33 38.69 33.66
N VAL A 809 2.58 38.90 34.09
CA VAL A 809 3.53 39.81 33.46
C VAL A 809 4.69 38.97 32.97
N ARG A 810 5.07 39.17 31.70
CA ARG A 810 6.23 38.54 31.08
C ARG A 810 7.37 39.52 31.05
N ILE A 811 8.54 39.08 31.50
CA ILE A 811 9.74 39.91 31.63
C ILE A 811 10.86 39.23 30.87
N THR A 812 11.36 39.85 29.80
CA THR A 812 12.53 39.36 29.08
C THR A 812 13.79 39.70 29.84
N VAL A 813 14.67 38.73 30.04
CA VAL A 813 15.97 38.94 30.68
C VAL A 813 17.05 38.88 29.60
N LYS A 814 17.76 40.00 29.36
CA LYS A 814 18.89 40.01 28.43
C LYS A 814 20.10 39.42 29.13
N THR A 815 20.62 38.28 28.67
CA THR A 815 21.86 37.72 29.23
C THR A 815 22.82 37.19 28.17
N GLY A 816 24.11 37.30 28.47
CA GLY A 816 25.19 36.55 27.81
C GLY A 816 25.77 35.47 28.74
N HIS A 817 24.93 34.86 29.58
CA HIS A 817 25.32 33.87 30.58
C HIS A 817 24.86 32.47 30.16
N ASP A 818 25.80 31.56 29.85
CA ASP A 818 25.58 30.14 29.49
C ASP A 818 24.93 29.26 30.58
N ARG A 819 24.44 29.85 31.69
CA ARG A 819 23.93 29.11 32.86
C ARG A 819 22.44 29.26 33.12
N LEU A 820 21.71 30.03 32.30
CA LEU A 820 20.25 30.12 32.44
C LEU A 820 19.59 28.86 31.88
N LYS A 821 18.80 28.19 32.71
CA LYS A 821 18.02 27.00 32.33
C LYS A 821 16.52 27.26 32.48
N PRO A 822 15.67 26.74 31.58
CA PRO A 822 14.22 26.73 31.77
C PRO A 822 13.83 26.15 33.13
N GLY A 823 12.79 26.69 33.75
CA GLY A 823 12.19 26.18 34.99
C GLY A 823 12.73 26.78 36.30
N LEU A 824 13.77 27.62 36.25
CA LEU A 824 14.33 28.28 37.45
C LEU A 824 13.36 29.32 38.02
N ILE A 825 13.24 29.40 39.36
CA ILE A 825 12.50 30.48 40.01
C ILE A 825 13.34 31.75 39.99
N SER A 826 12.69 32.85 39.68
CA SER A 826 13.22 34.18 39.80
C SER A 826 12.30 35.04 40.66
N GLU A 827 12.89 35.92 41.45
CA GLU A 827 12.21 37.01 42.14
C GLU A 827 12.39 38.27 41.31
N VAL A 828 11.28 38.89 40.93
CA VAL A 828 11.28 40.14 40.18
C VAL A 828 10.88 41.27 41.09
N PHE A 829 11.72 42.30 41.15
CA PHE A 829 11.50 43.54 41.87
C PHE A 829 11.10 44.64 40.88
N PHE A 830 9.85 45.08 41.00
CA PHE A 830 9.33 46.21 40.25
C PHE A 830 9.69 47.53 40.96
N PRO A 831 10.05 48.60 40.22
CA PRO A 831 10.56 49.84 40.77
C PRO A 831 9.48 50.76 41.40
N PHE A 832 8.24 50.29 41.58
CA PHE A 832 7.16 51.12 42.11
C PHE A 832 7.29 51.31 43.62
N GLN A 833 7.18 52.56 44.05
CA GLN A 833 6.88 52.91 45.44
C GLN A 833 5.36 52.88 45.61
N LYS A 834 4.88 52.29 46.70
CA LYS A 834 3.47 52.33 47.09
C LYS A 834 3.03 53.80 47.13
N ARG A 835 2.04 54.20 46.33
CA ARG A 835 1.35 55.48 46.51
C ARG A 835 0.48 55.45 47.75
#